data_AF-A0A0T1SQL4-F1
#
_entry.id   AF-A0A0T1SQL4-F1
#
_cell.length_a   1.000
_cell.length_b   1.000
_cell.length_c   1.000
_cell.angle_alpha   90.00
_cell.angle_beta   90.00
_cell.angle_gamma   90.00
#
_symmetry.space_group_name_H-M   'P 1'
#
loop_
_entity.id
_entity.type
_entity.pdbx_description
1 polymer ?
#
loop_
_entity_poly.entity_id
_entity_poly.type
_entity_poly.pdbx_seq_one_letter_code
_entity_poly.pdbx_strand_id
1 'polypeptide(L)'
;MQHSRGLRLATLGAALIAAPLALCAPPASAVTGTPVADTTYAYTAQITVGPHDRGCSAVLVDAEWLLTAASCFAADPAASLAVPAGAPQKSTTAIIGRSDLSGTQGAERRVVELVPRTDRDVVLARLNRPVTGVTPVALAASAPAAGEELKFAGYGRNKTEWAPLKLHTAAYTVDSAAATSATVTGKDGAAACLGDAGGPVVRAGQLVGLSSQSSQGGCYGIDPAQTSTAGVISRVDDLKSWIDGKVGATRIVDFNGDGLEDIAIADPAGTVGTDTTAGLVRIVYGGGKGVAEINQDLDWVAGGAEPGDWFGDSMDTVDWNEDGYTDLVVGTTLEDVGTAADAGFFDILYGAPGGMGTGALKSTHFEQGAGDGAIKAATPEAGDRMGDNVVAGTTAAGEPYIVVAAPGEKVGTVAKAGAAFYLRGSVNVAIHQDKADVPGAAEANDGFGTSLAADSNHIAIGAPNEVIGGDAAAGNLAVFSHTLHADGHPKPLFGLDQDLDTVSGGAEANDDFAWSLSLTDYRPSGSATANESILAIGSPGEAMSTDGGATQKADAGRVVVGRVTAAGAWSETRQLWQGTADDDVSGTAEAGDRMGETLTAVNTAPRAVSTGATMRLAVGTPGEALGTTANAGAIHTFSLVAAAGTNDRWIEAGDGDGIPGTPGTNQYLGRNIHYTGTKLYVGMPYGPGLGALYALPMSNTITGGTVAPVTVYKPGTGGLPNVGTRFGAQAR
;
A
#
# COMPACT_ATOMS: atom_id res chain seq x y z
N MET A 1 71.54 37.51 -35.48
CA MET A 1 71.03 38.84 -35.06
C MET A 1 70.84 38.73 -33.54
N GLN A 2 71.77 39.22 -32.70
CA GLN A 2 71.89 40.62 -32.24
C GLN A 2 70.69 41.05 -31.38
N HIS A 3 70.76 41.43 -30.09
CA HIS A 3 71.84 41.54 -29.06
C HIS A 3 71.22 41.21 -27.66
N SER A 4 71.85 41.24 -26.45
CA SER A 4 73.11 41.83 -25.96
C SER A 4 73.70 41.12 -24.71
N ARG A 5 74.99 41.43 -24.43
CA ARG A 5 75.70 41.73 -23.14
C ARG A 5 74.86 41.67 -21.84
N GLY A 6 75.30 41.13 -20.69
CA GLY A 6 76.65 41.06 -20.08
C GLY A 6 76.70 41.97 -18.84
N LEU A 7 77.13 41.54 -17.63
CA LEU A 7 78.54 41.65 -17.17
C LEU A 7 78.81 40.95 -15.80
N ARG A 8 79.97 40.26 -15.68
CA ARG A 8 80.92 40.11 -14.55
C ARG A 8 80.50 39.88 -13.07
N LEU A 9 81.07 38.79 -12.53
CA LEU A 9 81.80 38.60 -11.24
C LEU A 9 81.36 39.34 -9.96
N ALA A 10 81.12 38.54 -8.90
CA ALA A 10 81.85 38.64 -7.62
C ALA A 10 81.82 37.30 -6.85
N THR A 11 82.94 36.93 -6.20
CA THR A 11 83.08 35.72 -5.37
C THR A 11 83.18 36.05 -3.89
N LEU A 12 82.28 35.49 -3.06
CA LEU A 12 82.35 35.28 -1.60
C LEU A 12 81.25 34.26 -1.26
N GLY A 13 81.34 33.36 -0.27
CA GLY A 13 82.41 33.11 0.70
C GLY A 13 81.83 32.78 2.09
N ALA A 14 81.68 31.48 2.42
CA ALA A 14 81.16 30.93 3.70
C ALA A 14 79.67 31.28 4.03
N ALA A 15 78.87 30.49 4.74
CA ALA A 15 79.14 29.49 5.78
C ALA A 15 77.98 28.46 5.90
N LEU A 16 78.24 27.26 6.44
CA LEU A 16 77.17 26.35 6.86
C LEU A 16 76.50 26.91 8.14
N ILE A 17 75.17 27.00 8.12
CA ILE A 17 74.35 26.96 9.33
C ILE A 17 73.31 25.86 9.11
N ALA A 18 73.45 24.77 9.86
CA ALA A 18 72.44 23.72 9.90
C ALA A 18 71.23 24.23 10.69
N ALA A 19 70.20 24.70 9.99
CA ALA A 19 68.91 24.96 10.59
C ALA A 19 68.21 23.62 10.90
N PRO A 20 67.51 23.47 12.05
CA PRO A 20 66.66 22.31 12.26
C PRO A 20 65.53 22.32 11.23
N LEU A 21 65.34 21.20 10.53
CA LEU A 21 64.08 20.90 9.86
C LEU A 21 63.01 20.71 10.94
N ALA A 22 62.44 21.81 11.41
CA ALA A 22 61.16 21.78 12.08
C ALA A 22 60.14 21.28 11.06
N LEU A 23 59.74 20.02 11.18
CA LEU A 23 58.51 19.56 10.54
C LEU A 23 57.37 20.34 11.18
N CYS A 24 57.00 21.46 10.56
CA CYS A 24 55.67 22.03 10.73
C CYS A 24 54.68 21.01 10.17
N ALA A 25 54.27 20.06 11.01
CA ALA A 25 53.00 19.41 10.81
C ALA A 25 51.95 20.53 10.68
N PRO A 26 51.12 20.55 9.63
CA PRO A 26 50.01 21.49 9.58
C PRO A 26 49.15 21.26 10.84
N PRO A 27 48.57 22.32 11.44
CA PRO A 27 47.71 22.15 12.60
C PRO A 27 46.59 21.16 12.23
N ALA A 28 46.46 20.09 13.01
CA ALA A 28 45.46 19.06 12.80
C ALA A 28 44.07 19.71 12.72
N SER A 29 43.50 19.72 11.52
CA SER A 29 42.31 20.49 11.19
C SER A 29 41.11 19.55 11.09
N ALA A 30 40.69 19.00 12.23
CA ALA A 30 39.37 18.41 12.37
C ALA A 30 38.71 18.96 13.63
N VAL A 31 37.71 19.82 13.46
CA VAL A 31 36.79 20.20 14.53
C VAL A 31 35.39 20.15 13.96
N THR A 32 35.06 18.93 13.46
CA THR A 32 33.78 18.39 12.93
C THR A 32 33.66 18.28 11.40
N GLY A 33 33.93 17.06 10.89
CA GLY A 33 33.45 16.56 9.60
C GLY A 33 34.19 16.98 8.33
N THR A 34 34.73 16.04 7.55
CA THR A 34 35.04 16.29 6.12
C THR A 34 33.76 16.22 5.30
N PRO A 35 33.46 17.19 4.42
CA PRO A 35 32.35 17.08 3.48
C PRO A 35 32.48 15.84 2.59
N VAL A 36 31.39 15.09 2.45
CA VAL A 36 31.28 13.95 1.53
C VAL A 36 31.09 14.51 0.12
N ALA A 37 31.92 14.05 -0.83
CA ALA A 37 31.88 14.51 -2.24
C ALA A 37 31.29 13.48 -3.21
N ASP A 38 30.99 12.27 -2.74
CA ASP A 38 30.54 11.12 -3.53
C ASP A 38 29.27 10.48 -2.92
N THR A 39 28.91 9.29 -3.40
CA THR A 39 27.71 8.54 -2.99
C THR A 39 27.97 7.48 -1.90
N THR A 40 29.15 7.44 -1.28
CA THR A 40 29.54 6.42 -0.27
C THR A 40 28.54 6.27 0.87
N TYR A 41 27.87 7.36 1.23
CA TYR A 41 26.91 7.46 2.32
C TYR A 41 25.49 7.81 1.84
N ALA A 42 25.12 7.48 0.59
CA ALA A 42 23.83 7.87 0.00
C ALA A 42 22.59 7.39 0.78
N TYR A 43 22.69 6.31 1.56
CA TYR A 43 21.65 5.89 2.50
C TYR A 43 21.40 6.90 3.65
N THR A 44 22.27 7.89 3.84
CA THR A 44 22.10 8.91 4.90
C THR A 44 21.06 9.92 4.48
N ALA A 45 20.13 10.20 5.39
CA ALA A 45 19.04 11.13 5.20
C ALA A 45 19.12 12.31 6.18
N GLN A 46 18.72 13.49 5.73
CA GLN A 46 18.37 14.61 6.61
C GLN A 46 16.89 14.45 6.98
N ILE A 47 16.55 14.66 8.26
CA ILE A 47 15.15 14.80 8.71
C ILE A 47 14.93 16.24 9.18
N THR A 48 13.81 16.83 8.76
CA THR A 48 13.29 18.10 9.29
C THR A 48 11.94 17.85 9.95
N VAL A 49 11.85 18.11 11.25
CA VAL A 49 10.62 17.99 12.05
C VAL A 49 9.99 19.36 12.25
N GLY A 50 8.69 19.48 11.94
CA GLY A 50 7.93 20.73 12.00
C GLY A 50 8.42 21.78 11.00
N PRO A 51 8.08 23.06 11.19
CA PRO A 51 8.57 24.20 10.38
C PRO A 51 10.05 24.53 10.66
N HIS A 52 10.94 23.52 10.57
CA HIS A 52 12.33 23.53 11.03
C HIS A 52 12.51 23.65 12.55
N ASP A 53 11.56 23.12 13.34
CA ASP A 53 11.68 23.06 14.82
C ASP A 53 12.88 22.23 15.27
N ARG A 54 13.19 21.15 14.52
CA ARG A 54 14.37 20.31 14.75
C ARG A 54 14.87 19.71 13.43
N GLY A 55 16.18 19.83 13.20
CA GLY A 55 16.90 19.06 12.19
C GLY A 55 17.55 17.84 12.83
N CYS A 56 17.56 16.72 12.12
CA CYS A 56 18.20 15.46 12.50
C CYS A 56 18.82 14.77 11.29
N SER A 57 19.57 13.71 11.54
CA SER A 57 20.07 12.78 10.54
C SER A 57 19.38 11.42 10.69
N ALA A 58 19.43 10.59 9.65
CA ALA A 58 18.80 9.28 9.63
C ALA A 58 19.49 8.37 8.61
N VAL A 59 19.08 7.11 8.55
CA VAL A 59 19.62 6.14 7.59
C VAL A 59 18.55 5.23 7.00
N LEU A 60 18.54 5.09 5.68
CA LEU A 60 17.70 4.19 4.92
C LEU A 60 18.09 2.73 5.21
N VAL A 61 17.17 1.97 5.82
CA VAL A 61 17.34 0.54 6.16
C VAL A 61 16.43 -0.38 5.34
N ASP A 62 15.37 0.19 4.74
CA ASP A 62 14.57 -0.38 3.67
C ASP A 62 14.14 0.74 2.70
N ALA A 63 13.66 0.42 1.50
CA ALA A 63 13.17 1.39 0.54
C ALA A 63 12.11 2.36 1.13
N GLU A 64 11.26 1.90 2.06
CA GLU A 64 10.23 2.75 2.72
C GLU A 64 10.57 3.15 4.15
N TRP A 65 11.73 2.74 4.71
CA TRP A 65 12.00 2.94 6.13
C TRP A 65 13.37 3.55 6.41
N LEU A 66 13.34 4.66 7.15
CA LEU A 66 14.49 5.23 7.82
C LEU A 66 14.60 4.67 9.25
N LEU A 67 15.83 4.49 9.72
CA LEU A 67 16.16 4.34 11.13
C LEU A 67 16.81 5.65 11.61
N THR A 68 16.38 6.16 12.76
CA THR A 68 16.87 7.42 13.34
C THR A 68 16.72 7.41 14.87
N ALA A 69 17.11 8.49 15.54
CA ALA A 69 17.00 8.64 16.98
C ALA A 69 15.57 9.05 17.39
N ALA A 70 15.02 8.43 18.44
CA ALA A 70 13.71 8.79 18.98
C ALA A 70 13.70 10.21 19.57
N SER A 71 14.84 10.66 20.08
CA SER A 71 15.12 12.04 20.51
C SER A 71 14.81 13.10 19.45
N CYS A 72 14.79 12.75 18.15
CA CYS A 72 14.37 13.66 17.08
C CYS A 72 12.88 14.01 17.14
N PHE A 73 12.02 13.10 17.63
CA PHE A 73 10.57 13.27 17.68
C PHE A 73 10.03 13.54 19.10
N ALA A 74 10.82 13.23 20.13
CA ALA A 74 10.46 13.51 21.52
C ALA A 74 10.23 15.02 21.76
N ALA A 75 9.18 15.35 22.52
CA ALA A 75 8.82 16.74 22.81
C ALA A 75 9.97 17.49 23.53
N ASP A 76 10.51 16.87 24.58
CA ASP A 76 11.74 17.30 25.25
C ASP A 76 12.68 16.09 25.45
N PRO A 77 13.66 15.88 24.54
CA PRO A 77 14.59 14.75 24.61
C PRO A 77 15.56 14.82 25.80
N ALA A 78 15.68 15.96 26.50
CA ALA A 78 16.45 16.05 27.73
C ALA A 78 15.67 15.51 28.95
N ALA A 79 14.33 15.53 28.89
CA ALA A 79 13.45 15.01 29.94
C ALA A 79 12.96 13.57 29.66
N SER A 80 12.66 13.23 28.41
CA SER A 80 12.16 11.91 28.02
C SER A 80 12.41 11.60 26.54
N LEU A 81 12.74 10.35 26.24
CA LEU A 81 12.84 9.82 24.88
C LEU A 81 11.54 9.16 24.39
N ALA A 82 10.46 9.25 25.16
CA ALA A 82 9.18 8.67 24.78
C ALA A 82 8.59 9.40 23.56
N VAL A 83 8.24 8.60 22.55
CA VAL A 83 7.56 9.02 21.32
C VAL A 83 6.33 8.10 21.16
N PRO A 84 5.14 8.63 20.80
CA PRO A 84 4.01 7.78 20.42
C PRO A 84 4.33 6.95 19.16
N ALA A 85 3.75 5.75 19.06
CA ALA A 85 3.69 5.06 17.78
C ALA A 85 2.58 5.67 16.90
N GLY A 86 2.62 5.41 15.59
CA GLY A 86 1.68 5.99 14.63
C GLY A 86 2.21 7.27 13.98
N ALA A 87 1.33 8.14 13.51
CA ALA A 87 1.72 9.32 12.74
C ALA A 87 2.59 10.33 13.55
N PRO A 88 3.61 10.97 12.93
CA PRO A 88 4.38 12.04 13.58
C PRO A 88 3.51 13.19 14.07
N GLN A 89 3.67 13.59 15.34
CA GLN A 89 2.94 14.71 15.96
C GLN A 89 3.21 16.08 15.30
N LYS A 90 4.20 16.16 14.41
CA LYS A 90 4.52 17.32 13.58
C LYS A 90 4.86 16.82 12.18
N SER A 91 4.35 17.51 11.16
CA SER A 91 4.75 17.28 9.77
C SER A 91 6.28 17.19 9.67
N THR A 92 6.76 16.12 9.05
CA THR A 92 8.18 15.77 9.02
C THR A 92 8.57 15.40 7.60
N THR A 93 9.63 16.01 7.08
CA THR A 93 10.21 15.64 5.78
C THR A 93 11.57 14.99 5.94
N ALA A 94 11.93 14.15 4.97
CA ALA A 94 13.22 13.52 4.86
C ALA A 94 13.80 13.71 3.45
N ILE A 95 15.09 14.05 3.37
CA ILE A 95 15.85 14.12 2.12
C ILE A 95 16.92 13.03 2.17
N ILE A 96 16.86 12.09 1.23
CA ILE A 96 17.68 10.86 1.18
C ILE A 96 18.53 10.90 -0.10
N GLY A 97 19.78 10.40 -0.08
CA GLY A 97 20.58 10.23 -1.29
C GLY A 97 21.35 11.46 -1.79
N ARG A 98 21.56 12.49 -0.95
CA ARG A 98 22.20 13.75 -1.34
C ARG A 98 23.45 14.08 -0.51
N SER A 99 24.64 13.99 -1.10
CA SER A 99 25.85 14.53 -0.45
C SER A 99 25.86 16.07 -0.35
N ASP A 100 25.07 16.75 -1.19
CA ASP A 100 24.75 18.18 -1.11
C ASP A 100 23.23 18.37 -1.29
N LEU A 101 22.57 18.90 -0.26
CA LEU A 101 21.11 19.08 -0.19
C LEU A 101 20.56 20.04 -1.25
N SER A 102 21.41 20.91 -1.83
CA SER A 102 21.03 21.78 -2.95
C SER A 102 20.86 21.04 -4.29
N GLY A 103 21.31 19.79 -4.37
CA GLY A 103 21.10 18.92 -5.52
C GLY A 103 19.71 18.27 -5.55
N THR A 104 19.40 17.58 -6.65
CA THR A 104 18.13 16.87 -6.88
C THR A 104 18.25 15.35 -6.82
N GLN A 105 19.43 14.81 -6.48
CA GLN A 105 19.67 13.36 -6.38
C GLN A 105 18.83 12.71 -5.27
N GLY A 106 18.68 11.39 -5.36
CA GLY A 106 17.93 10.60 -4.38
C GLY A 106 16.45 10.99 -4.35
N ALA A 107 15.91 11.22 -3.15
CA ALA A 107 14.48 11.45 -2.95
C ALA A 107 14.20 12.43 -1.82
N GLU A 108 13.06 13.11 -1.92
CA GLU A 108 12.42 13.84 -0.82
C GLU A 108 11.09 13.15 -0.50
N ARG A 109 10.79 12.98 0.79
CA ARG A 109 9.66 12.19 1.30
C ARG A 109 9.07 12.83 2.56
N ARG A 110 7.80 12.55 2.83
CA ARG A 110 7.19 12.74 4.16
C ARG A 110 7.49 11.51 5.02
N VAL A 111 7.74 11.73 6.31
CA VAL A 111 7.63 10.66 7.32
C VAL A 111 6.18 10.61 7.78
N VAL A 112 5.60 9.41 7.74
CA VAL A 112 4.15 9.19 7.93
C VAL A 112 3.81 8.23 9.06
N GLU A 113 4.79 7.44 9.53
CA GLU A 113 4.62 6.53 10.68
C GLU A 113 5.90 6.47 11.50
N LEU A 114 5.77 6.41 12.81
CA LEU A 114 6.84 6.17 13.77
C LEU A 114 6.61 4.87 14.51
N VAL A 115 7.62 4.01 14.54
CA VAL A 115 7.66 2.79 15.35
C VAL A 115 8.85 2.89 16.31
N PRO A 116 8.65 3.43 17.52
CA PRO A 116 9.74 3.70 18.47
C PRO A 116 10.16 2.45 19.25
N ARG A 117 11.44 2.41 19.64
CA ARG A 117 11.96 1.51 20.68
C ARG A 117 11.72 2.10 22.06
N THR A 118 11.50 1.24 23.05
CA THR A 118 11.34 1.62 24.45
C THR A 118 12.62 1.41 25.29
N ASP A 119 13.59 0.67 24.77
CA ASP A 119 14.84 0.29 25.46
C ASP A 119 16.07 1.13 25.09
N ARG A 120 15.96 2.00 24.05
CA ARG A 120 17.06 2.82 23.53
C ARG A 120 16.56 3.96 22.63
N ASP A 121 17.43 4.93 22.38
CA ASP A 121 17.18 6.07 21.49
C ASP A 121 17.18 5.66 20.00
N VAL A 122 16.13 4.95 19.57
CA VAL A 122 15.93 4.48 18.19
C VAL A 122 14.44 4.51 17.83
N VAL A 123 14.13 4.98 16.64
CA VAL A 123 12.80 4.91 16.02
C VAL A 123 12.94 4.51 14.55
N LEU A 124 12.04 3.63 14.09
CA LEU A 124 11.79 3.40 12.68
C LEU A 124 10.79 4.45 12.18
N ALA A 125 11.09 5.07 11.05
CA ALA A 125 10.29 6.14 10.44
C ALA A 125 9.91 5.73 9.01
N ARG A 126 8.61 5.44 8.78
CA ARG A 126 8.10 5.07 7.45
C ARG A 126 7.97 6.32 6.58
N LEU A 127 8.31 6.17 5.31
CA LEU A 127 8.19 7.17 4.26
C LEU A 127 6.86 6.99 3.52
N ASN A 128 6.26 8.10 3.06
CA ASN A 128 5.02 8.07 2.27
C ASN A 128 5.15 7.27 0.97
N ARG A 129 6.35 7.24 0.37
CA ARG A 129 6.65 6.49 -0.86
C ARG A 129 8.05 5.85 -0.78
N PRO A 130 8.31 4.70 -1.43
CA PRO A 130 9.63 4.10 -1.50
C PRO A 130 10.66 5.03 -2.13
N VAL A 131 11.90 4.92 -1.66
CA VAL A 131 13.08 5.55 -2.23
C VAL A 131 13.71 4.57 -3.21
N THR A 132 13.54 4.83 -4.51
CA THR A 132 14.19 4.07 -5.57
C THR A 132 15.58 4.66 -5.88
N GLY A 133 16.50 3.83 -6.37
CA GLY A 133 17.85 4.27 -6.77
C GLY A 133 18.86 4.52 -5.63
N VAL A 134 18.45 4.46 -4.37
CA VAL A 134 19.36 4.45 -3.20
C VAL A 134 19.32 3.06 -2.56
N THR A 135 20.48 2.40 -2.46
CA THR A 135 20.57 1.10 -1.77
C THR A 135 20.50 1.31 -0.24
N PRO A 136 19.55 0.68 0.47
CA PRO A 136 19.51 0.73 1.93
C PRO A 136 20.77 0.10 2.56
N VAL A 137 21.15 0.56 3.75
CA VAL A 137 22.34 0.05 4.45
C VAL A 137 22.05 -1.32 5.08
N ALA A 138 23.01 -2.25 4.98
CA ALA A 138 22.95 -3.49 5.73
C ALA A 138 23.33 -3.25 7.20
N LEU A 139 22.58 -3.83 8.13
CA LEU A 139 22.96 -3.85 9.55
C LEU A 139 24.19 -4.74 9.77
N ALA A 140 25.06 -4.33 10.70
CA ALA A 140 26.12 -5.17 11.23
C ALA A 140 25.52 -6.23 12.17
N ALA A 141 26.02 -7.47 12.11
CA ALA A 141 25.53 -8.58 12.93
C ALA A 141 26.26 -8.75 14.29
N SER A 142 27.03 -7.75 14.70
CA SER A 142 27.88 -7.82 15.90
C SER A 142 28.07 -6.44 16.52
N ALA A 143 28.09 -6.39 17.84
CA ALA A 143 28.41 -5.20 18.63
C ALA A 143 29.72 -4.50 18.20
N PRO A 144 29.85 -3.19 18.45
CA PRO A 144 31.14 -2.49 18.41
C PRO A 144 32.07 -3.01 19.52
N ALA A 145 33.37 -3.17 19.19
CA ALA A 145 34.39 -3.59 20.13
C ALA A 145 35.19 -2.39 20.66
N ALA A 146 35.63 -2.42 21.92
CA ALA A 146 36.48 -1.35 22.47
C ALA A 146 37.82 -1.23 21.70
N GLY A 147 38.24 -0.01 21.40
CA GLY A 147 39.40 0.32 20.57
C GLY A 147 39.15 0.27 19.05
N GLU A 148 37.95 -0.12 18.62
CA GLU A 148 37.57 -0.14 17.20
C GLU A 148 37.41 1.28 16.63
N GLU A 149 37.79 1.47 15.36
CA GLU A 149 37.48 2.69 14.62
C GLU A 149 36.18 2.53 13.82
N LEU A 150 35.22 3.44 14.06
CA LEU A 150 33.96 3.55 13.32
C LEU A 150 33.94 4.87 12.54
N LYS A 151 33.22 4.92 11.42
CA LYS A 151 32.94 6.18 10.72
C LYS A 151 31.50 6.61 10.95
N PHE A 152 31.23 7.90 11.10
CA PHE A 152 29.86 8.41 11.10
C PHE A 152 29.63 9.39 9.96
N ALA A 153 28.37 9.59 9.59
CA ALA A 153 27.95 10.64 8.67
C ALA A 153 26.69 11.35 9.19
N GLY A 154 26.51 12.62 8.83
CA GLY A 154 25.34 13.42 9.24
C GLY A 154 25.31 14.83 8.64
N TYR A 155 24.14 15.48 8.80
CA TYR A 155 23.84 16.85 8.37
C TYR A 155 23.71 17.81 9.57
N GLY A 156 24.28 17.45 10.73
CA GLY A 156 24.37 18.33 11.88
C GLY A 156 25.27 19.53 11.62
N ARG A 157 25.30 20.44 12.60
CA ARG A 157 26.19 21.62 12.53
C ARG A 157 27.64 21.19 12.33
N ASN A 158 28.44 22.00 11.66
CA ASN A 158 29.90 21.81 11.67
C ASN A 158 30.57 22.86 12.57
N LYS A 159 31.88 23.07 12.43
CA LYS A 159 32.63 24.08 13.19
C LYS A 159 32.14 25.51 12.96
N THR A 160 31.72 25.79 11.74
CA THR A 160 31.62 27.13 11.15
C THR A 160 30.20 27.49 10.70
N GLU A 161 29.33 26.50 10.54
CA GLU A 161 28.01 26.66 9.94
C GLU A 161 26.93 26.05 10.85
N TRP A 162 25.85 26.81 11.04
CA TRP A 162 24.72 26.41 11.89
C TRP A 162 23.85 25.31 11.28
N ALA A 163 23.74 25.28 9.95
CA ALA A 163 22.97 24.31 9.17
C ALA A 163 23.69 24.08 7.83
N PRO A 164 24.67 23.17 7.78
CA PRO A 164 25.42 22.89 6.55
C PRO A 164 24.51 22.24 5.50
N LEU A 165 24.72 22.57 4.23
CA LEU A 165 24.02 21.91 3.11
C LEU A 165 24.68 20.59 2.70
N LYS A 166 25.90 20.31 3.16
CA LYS A 166 26.68 19.15 2.76
C LYS A 166 26.65 18.09 3.83
N LEU A 167 26.53 16.84 3.42
CA LEU A 167 26.75 15.70 4.29
C LEU A 167 28.21 15.71 4.74
N HIS A 168 28.45 15.53 6.02
CA HIS A 168 29.79 15.46 6.59
C HIS A 168 30.08 14.07 7.15
N THR A 169 31.35 13.68 7.22
CA THR A 169 31.79 12.41 7.82
C THR A 169 33.05 12.59 8.67
N ALA A 170 33.18 11.82 9.75
CA ALA A 170 34.39 11.72 10.56
C ALA A 170 34.48 10.34 11.25
N ALA A 171 35.51 10.13 12.07
CA ALA A 171 35.77 8.86 12.73
C ALA A 171 35.63 8.94 14.27
N TYR A 172 35.18 7.83 14.86
CA TYR A 172 35.13 7.55 16.28
C TYR A 172 36.14 6.45 16.64
N THR A 173 36.69 6.51 17.85
CA THR A 173 37.16 5.32 18.57
C THR A 173 36.05 4.86 19.51
N VAL A 174 35.75 3.57 19.56
CA VAL A 174 34.84 2.99 20.54
C VAL A 174 35.55 2.85 21.87
N ASP A 175 35.02 3.46 22.93
CA ASP A 175 35.60 3.38 24.28
C ASP A 175 35.06 2.15 25.03
N SER A 176 33.75 1.91 24.95
CA SER A 176 33.07 0.77 25.58
C SER A 176 31.72 0.49 24.94
N ALA A 177 31.21 -0.73 25.08
CA ALA A 177 29.87 -1.12 24.63
C ALA A 177 29.02 -1.64 25.79
N ALA A 178 27.82 -1.09 25.94
CA ALA A 178 26.76 -1.59 26.81
C ALA A 178 25.74 -2.39 25.98
N ALA A 179 24.69 -2.93 26.61
CA ALA A 179 23.71 -3.78 25.92
C ALA A 179 23.01 -3.09 24.73
N THR A 180 22.62 -1.82 24.88
CA THR A 180 21.82 -1.08 23.88
C THR A 180 22.54 0.12 23.26
N SER A 181 23.75 0.42 23.71
CA SER A 181 24.53 1.60 23.32
C SER A 181 26.04 1.34 23.36
N ALA A 182 26.83 2.26 22.81
CA ALA A 182 28.27 2.29 22.99
C ALA A 182 28.76 3.74 23.20
N THR A 183 29.75 3.91 24.07
CA THR A 183 30.43 5.19 24.28
C THR A 183 31.55 5.33 23.25
N VAL A 184 31.65 6.50 22.63
CA VAL A 184 32.62 6.78 21.57
C VAL A 184 33.34 8.10 21.81
N THR A 185 34.60 8.19 21.41
CA THR A 185 35.39 9.41 21.43
C THR A 185 35.83 9.76 20.01
N GLY A 186 35.46 10.96 19.55
CA GLY A 186 35.75 11.39 18.18
C GLY A 186 37.24 11.64 17.94
N LYS A 187 37.74 11.13 16.80
CA LYS A 187 39.15 11.22 16.39
C LYS A 187 39.47 12.57 15.78
N ASP A 188 40.74 12.95 15.87
CA ASP A 188 41.33 14.19 15.33
C ASP A 188 40.67 15.50 15.77
N GLY A 189 39.76 15.47 16.75
CA GLY A 189 38.97 16.63 17.24
C GLY A 189 37.55 16.71 16.65
N ALA A 190 37.10 15.73 15.87
CA ALA A 190 35.72 15.65 15.43
C ALA A 190 34.76 15.28 16.57
N ALA A 191 33.52 15.77 16.52
CA ALA A 191 32.41 15.35 17.37
C ALA A 191 31.14 15.27 16.49
N ALA A 192 30.13 14.49 16.90
CA ALA A 192 28.77 14.72 16.39
C ALA A 192 28.23 16.03 16.98
N CYS A 193 27.50 16.80 16.18
CA CYS A 193 26.91 18.06 16.56
C CYS A 193 25.37 17.98 16.62
N LEU A 194 24.73 19.06 17.08
CA LEU A 194 23.27 19.20 17.00
C LEU A 194 22.81 19.01 15.54
N GLY A 195 21.90 18.05 15.32
CA GLY A 195 21.44 17.61 13.99
C GLY A 195 22.11 16.35 13.43
N ASP A 196 23.20 15.87 14.03
CA ASP A 196 23.77 14.54 13.68
C ASP A 196 23.05 13.38 14.39
N ALA A 197 22.16 13.66 15.34
CA ALA A 197 21.34 12.64 16.01
C ALA A 197 20.55 11.82 14.97
N GLY A 198 20.59 10.49 15.10
CA GLY A 198 20.08 9.52 14.14
C GLY A 198 21.00 9.23 12.95
N GLY A 199 22.11 9.95 12.77
CA GLY A 199 23.06 9.74 11.69
C GLY A 199 23.79 8.40 11.78
N PRO A 200 24.06 7.72 10.65
CA PRO A 200 24.64 6.38 10.64
C PRO A 200 26.08 6.34 11.14
N VAL A 201 26.38 5.34 11.96
CA VAL A 201 27.71 4.98 12.42
C VAL A 201 28.04 3.58 11.90
N VAL A 202 29.09 3.46 11.09
CA VAL A 202 29.35 2.31 10.22
C VAL A 202 30.74 1.70 10.37
N ARG A 203 30.81 0.39 10.15
CA ARG A 203 32.02 -0.43 9.98
C ARG A 203 31.98 -1.07 8.60
N ALA A 204 32.97 -0.80 7.75
CA ALA A 204 33.07 -1.39 6.42
C ALA A 204 31.78 -1.30 5.56
N GLY A 205 31.00 -0.23 5.72
CA GLY A 205 29.73 -0.01 5.02
C GLY A 205 28.49 -0.64 5.67
N GLN A 206 28.63 -1.36 6.79
CA GLN A 206 27.51 -1.89 7.59
C GLN A 206 27.18 -0.97 8.76
N LEU A 207 25.89 -0.82 9.08
CA LEU A 207 25.40 0.01 10.18
C LEU A 207 25.63 -0.68 11.54
N VAL A 208 26.46 -0.06 12.39
CA VAL A 208 26.79 -0.54 13.74
C VAL A 208 25.96 0.19 14.80
N GLY A 209 25.66 1.47 14.55
CA GLY A 209 24.81 2.25 15.43
C GLY A 209 24.32 3.55 14.80
N LEU A 210 23.56 4.31 15.57
CA LEU A 210 23.13 5.66 15.26
C LEU A 210 23.75 6.65 16.27
N SER A 211 24.22 7.80 15.82
CA SER A 211 24.59 8.90 16.72
C SER A 211 23.38 9.28 17.60
N SER A 212 23.53 9.33 18.92
CA SER A 212 22.44 9.69 19.84
C SER A 212 22.81 10.90 20.70
N GLN A 213 23.90 10.82 21.46
CA GLN A 213 24.35 11.90 22.36
C GLN A 213 25.77 12.34 22.02
N SER A 214 26.10 13.60 22.34
CA SER A 214 27.43 14.17 22.14
C SER A 214 27.71 15.26 23.16
N SER A 215 28.97 15.39 23.56
CA SER A 215 29.48 16.50 24.36
C SER A 215 29.66 17.79 23.53
N GLN A 216 29.48 17.73 22.21
CA GLN A 216 29.43 18.86 21.27
C GLN A 216 30.75 19.68 21.17
N GLY A 217 31.89 19.14 21.61
CA GLY A 217 33.16 19.86 21.64
C GLY A 217 33.57 20.43 20.29
N GLY A 218 33.66 21.76 20.21
CA GLY A 218 34.05 22.49 18.99
C GLY A 218 32.97 22.66 17.91
N CYS A 219 31.74 22.19 18.13
CA CYS A 219 30.60 22.46 17.25
C CYS A 219 30.20 23.95 17.25
N TYR A 220 29.64 24.44 16.14
CA TYR A 220 29.23 25.85 16.02
C TYR A 220 28.20 26.25 17.08
N GLY A 221 28.49 27.36 17.77
CA GLY A 221 27.62 27.94 18.81
C GLY A 221 27.76 27.31 20.20
N ILE A 222 28.67 26.36 20.39
CA ILE A 222 29.01 25.77 21.69
C ILE A 222 30.13 26.58 22.35
N ASP A 223 30.14 26.62 23.68
CA ASP A 223 31.20 27.27 24.47
C ASP A 223 32.58 26.69 24.08
N PRO A 224 33.56 27.52 23.64
CA PRO A 224 34.91 27.06 23.33
C PRO A 224 35.65 26.36 24.48
N ALA A 225 35.20 26.52 25.74
CA ALA A 225 35.71 25.76 26.88
C ALA A 225 35.28 24.28 26.86
N GLN A 226 34.16 23.95 26.19
CA GLN A 226 33.75 22.58 25.94
C GLN A 226 34.59 21.98 24.81
N THR A 227 35.53 21.12 25.18
CA THR A 227 36.50 20.49 24.27
C THR A 227 36.32 18.97 24.16
N SER A 228 35.37 18.38 24.87
CA SER A 228 35.11 16.94 24.82
C SER A 228 34.46 16.54 23.49
N THR A 229 35.08 15.56 22.81
CA THR A 229 34.52 14.89 21.62
C THR A 229 33.80 13.58 21.96
N ALA A 230 33.56 13.31 23.25
CA ALA A 230 32.88 12.10 23.70
C ALA A 230 31.37 12.14 23.36
N GLY A 231 30.84 11.00 22.95
CA GLY A 231 29.43 10.80 22.62
C GLY A 231 28.95 9.38 22.88
N VAL A 232 27.69 9.14 22.55
CA VAL A 232 27.01 7.85 22.70
C VAL A 232 26.28 7.51 21.41
N ILE A 233 26.44 6.28 20.96
CA ILE A 233 25.70 5.71 19.83
C ILE A 233 24.67 4.69 20.33
N SER A 234 23.48 4.68 19.73
CA SER A 234 22.50 3.61 19.91
C SER A 234 22.92 2.40 19.06
N ARG A 235 23.05 1.21 19.67
CA ARG A 235 23.41 -0.02 18.95
C ARG A 235 22.23 -0.54 18.15
N VAL A 236 22.50 -1.07 16.95
CA VAL A 236 21.50 -1.67 16.05
C VAL A 236 21.71 -3.15 15.75
N ASP A 237 22.80 -3.76 16.23
CA ASP A 237 23.19 -5.12 15.82
C ASP A 237 22.23 -6.24 16.27
N ASP A 238 21.43 -5.98 17.30
CA ASP A 238 20.35 -6.84 17.80
C ASP A 238 18.95 -6.46 17.27
N LEU A 239 18.83 -5.40 16.45
CA LEU A 239 17.55 -4.87 15.99
C LEU A 239 17.01 -5.52 14.71
N LYS A 240 17.80 -6.36 14.01
CA LYS A 240 17.41 -6.89 12.68
C LYS A 240 16.04 -7.58 12.69
N SER A 241 15.77 -8.47 13.66
CA SER A 241 14.48 -9.18 13.74
C SER A 241 13.29 -8.24 14.00
N TRP A 242 13.51 -7.10 14.66
CA TRP A 242 12.47 -6.09 14.89
C TRP A 242 12.23 -5.24 13.65
N ILE A 243 13.29 -4.90 12.91
CA ILE A 243 13.19 -4.16 11.63
C ILE A 243 12.53 -5.04 10.57
N ASP A 244 13.00 -6.28 10.38
CA ASP A 244 12.43 -7.23 9.41
C ASP A 244 10.92 -7.43 9.65
N GLY A 245 10.51 -7.58 10.92
CA GLY A 245 9.11 -7.75 11.33
C GLY A 245 8.22 -6.49 11.23
N LYS A 246 8.78 -5.34 10.84
CA LYS A 246 8.04 -4.10 10.57
C LYS A 246 8.08 -3.74 9.10
N VAL A 247 9.26 -3.81 8.47
CA VAL A 247 9.45 -3.60 7.03
C VAL A 247 8.67 -4.63 6.20
N GLY A 248 8.63 -5.89 6.63
CA GLY A 248 7.95 -6.99 5.93
C GLY A 248 6.45 -7.13 6.23
N ALA A 249 5.89 -6.30 7.11
CA ALA A 249 4.49 -6.38 7.50
C ALA A 249 3.54 -5.92 6.36
N THR A 250 2.35 -6.51 6.32
CA THR A 250 1.26 -6.01 5.49
C THR A 250 0.76 -4.69 6.05
N ARG A 251 0.40 -3.75 5.17
CA ARG A 251 -0.30 -2.52 5.58
C ARG A 251 -1.68 -2.90 6.15
N ILE A 252 -2.14 -2.09 7.09
CA ILE A 252 -3.48 -2.17 7.70
C ILE A 252 -4.25 -0.91 7.32
N VAL A 253 -5.57 -1.01 7.30
CA VAL A 253 -6.45 0.16 7.28
C VAL A 253 -6.42 0.78 8.68
N ASP A 254 -6.12 2.07 8.73
CA ASP A 254 -6.02 2.89 9.95
C ASP A 254 -6.42 4.33 9.58
N PHE A 255 -7.71 4.64 9.78
CA PHE A 255 -8.29 5.94 9.44
C PHE A 255 -7.96 7.02 10.48
N ASN A 256 -7.46 6.62 11.66
CA ASN A 256 -7.22 7.51 12.80
C ASN A 256 -5.74 7.66 13.20
N GLY A 257 -4.84 6.89 12.59
CA GLY A 257 -3.38 6.95 12.64
C GLY A 257 -2.76 6.42 13.93
N ASP A 258 -3.44 5.49 14.60
CA ASP A 258 -3.04 4.97 15.92
C ASP A 258 -2.18 3.71 15.91
N GLY A 259 -2.05 3.04 14.75
CA GLY A 259 -1.31 1.80 14.58
C GLY A 259 -2.11 0.51 14.86
N LEU A 260 -3.43 0.59 14.97
CA LEU A 260 -4.36 -0.54 15.06
C LEU A 260 -5.25 -0.61 13.81
N GLU A 261 -5.69 -1.83 13.47
CA GLU A 261 -6.52 -2.06 12.29
C GLU A 261 -7.97 -1.60 12.55
N ASP A 262 -8.39 -0.59 11.80
CA ASP A 262 -9.77 -0.13 11.65
C ASP A 262 -10.50 -0.96 10.56
N ILE A 263 -11.82 -0.79 10.42
CA ILE A 263 -12.60 -1.42 9.34
C ILE A 263 -13.78 -0.52 8.94
N ALA A 264 -13.94 -0.26 7.65
CA ALA A 264 -15.15 0.33 7.09
C ALA A 264 -16.16 -0.77 6.77
N ILE A 265 -17.44 -0.58 7.12
CA ILE A 265 -18.51 -1.57 6.88
C ILE A 265 -19.72 -0.88 6.26
N ALA A 266 -20.11 -1.25 5.05
CA ALA A 266 -21.24 -0.65 4.36
C ALA A 266 -22.59 -1.31 4.69
N ASP A 267 -23.64 -0.52 4.55
CA ASP A 267 -25.05 -0.90 4.56
C ASP A 267 -25.76 -0.03 3.50
N PRO A 268 -25.54 -0.29 2.19
CA PRO A 268 -25.99 0.59 1.10
C PRO A 268 -27.51 0.64 0.95
N ALA A 269 -28.22 -0.38 1.46
CA ALA A 269 -29.67 -0.36 1.58
C ALA A 269 -30.18 0.27 2.91
N GLY A 270 -29.30 0.92 3.67
CA GLY A 270 -29.63 1.61 4.92
C GLY A 270 -30.57 2.79 4.70
N THR A 271 -31.39 3.09 5.72
CA THR A 271 -32.21 4.31 5.77
C THR A 271 -31.46 5.41 6.50
N VAL A 272 -31.34 6.57 5.88
CA VAL A 272 -30.89 7.81 6.52
C VAL A 272 -32.11 8.70 6.70
N GLY A 273 -32.38 9.21 7.90
CA GLY A 273 -33.58 10.03 8.14
C GLY A 273 -34.89 9.31 7.80
N THR A 274 -35.52 9.73 6.69
CA THR A 274 -36.74 9.11 6.11
C THR A 274 -36.47 8.31 4.84
N ASP A 275 -35.23 8.32 4.38
CA ASP A 275 -34.86 8.15 2.99
C ASP A 275 -34.28 6.74 2.85
N THR A 276 -35.14 5.85 2.36
CA THR A 276 -34.89 4.41 2.29
C THR A 276 -33.89 4.11 1.20
N THR A 277 -32.92 3.23 1.48
CA THR A 277 -31.86 2.86 0.53
C THR A 277 -30.99 4.03 0.04
N ALA A 278 -30.88 5.09 0.84
CA ALA A 278 -29.86 6.14 0.67
C ALA A 278 -28.44 5.57 0.93
N GLY A 279 -28.31 4.64 1.87
CA GLY A 279 -27.04 4.01 2.20
C GLY A 279 -26.24 4.72 3.31
N LEU A 280 -25.31 3.98 3.91
CA LEU A 280 -24.40 4.47 4.94
C LEU A 280 -23.19 3.55 5.09
N VAL A 281 -22.10 4.10 5.63
CA VAL A 281 -20.87 3.39 5.98
C VAL A 281 -20.58 3.56 7.48
N ARG A 282 -20.14 2.50 8.15
CA ARG A 282 -19.75 2.52 9.56
C ARG A 282 -18.26 2.18 9.70
N ILE A 283 -17.47 3.14 10.18
CA ILE A 283 -16.07 2.93 10.53
C ILE A 283 -16.02 2.42 11.96
N VAL A 284 -15.49 1.21 12.19
CA VAL A 284 -15.26 0.67 13.53
C VAL A 284 -13.78 0.81 13.86
N TYR A 285 -13.47 1.68 14.82
CA TYR A 285 -12.09 2.00 15.18
C TYR A 285 -11.46 0.92 16.06
N GLY A 286 -10.21 0.58 15.75
CA GLY A 286 -9.38 -0.39 16.42
C GLY A 286 -9.23 -0.14 17.92
N GLY A 287 -8.97 -1.21 18.68
CA GLY A 287 -8.75 -1.13 20.13
C GLY A 287 -9.97 -0.71 20.96
N GLY A 288 -11.17 -0.68 20.37
CA GLY A 288 -12.41 -0.31 21.07
C GLY A 288 -12.63 1.20 21.18
N LYS A 289 -12.12 1.98 20.21
CA LYS A 289 -12.24 3.45 20.19
C LYS A 289 -13.60 3.98 19.74
N GLY A 290 -14.49 3.10 19.31
CA GLY A 290 -15.89 3.42 18.99
C GLY A 290 -16.23 3.21 17.53
N VAL A 291 -17.35 3.77 17.11
CA VAL A 291 -17.88 3.68 15.74
C VAL A 291 -18.22 5.09 15.26
N ALA A 292 -17.82 5.43 14.04
CA ALA A 292 -18.38 6.56 13.29
C ALA A 292 -19.36 6.03 12.24
N GLU A 293 -20.50 6.71 12.07
CA GLU A 293 -21.45 6.46 10.99
C GLU A 293 -21.37 7.62 10.00
N ILE A 294 -21.32 7.29 8.71
CA ILE A 294 -21.06 8.20 7.59
C ILE A 294 -22.17 8.01 6.56
N ASN A 295 -22.73 9.13 6.10
CA ASN A 295 -23.71 9.25 5.02
C ASN A 295 -23.67 10.70 4.49
N GLN A 296 -24.42 10.97 3.43
CA GLN A 296 -24.42 12.26 2.72
C GLN A 296 -25.07 13.42 3.52
N ASP A 297 -25.84 13.14 4.57
CA ASP A 297 -26.42 14.18 5.45
C ASP A 297 -25.38 14.82 6.40
N LEU A 298 -24.15 14.31 6.45
CA LEU A 298 -23.05 14.92 7.20
C LEU A 298 -22.55 16.19 6.51
N ASP A 299 -22.32 17.26 7.26
CA ASP A 299 -21.93 18.60 6.77
C ASP A 299 -20.59 18.70 6.01
N TRP A 300 -19.93 17.56 5.79
CA TRP A 300 -18.65 17.40 5.13
C TRP A 300 -18.60 16.26 4.11
N VAL A 301 -19.68 15.50 3.93
CA VAL A 301 -19.86 14.57 2.79
C VAL A 301 -20.61 15.34 1.69
N ALA A 302 -20.43 14.97 0.43
CA ALA A 302 -21.09 15.66 -0.68
C ALA A 302 -22.49 15.09 -0.95
N GLY A 303 -23.32 15.84 -1.68
CA GLY A 303 -24.73 15.52 -1.92
C GLY A 303 -25.62 15.75 -0.69
N GLY A 304 -26.66 14.95 -0.58
CA GLY A 304 -27.55 14.80 0.58
C GLY A 304 -28.29 13.47 0.43
N ALA A 305 -28.76 12.86 1.53
CA ALA A 305 -29.35 11.53 1.42
C ALA A 305 -30.76 11.55 0.77
N GLU A 306 -30.93 10.88 -0.36
CA GLU A 306 -32.18 10.70 -1.08
C GLU A 306 -32.60 9.20 -1.17
N PRO A 307 -33.88 8.87 -1.46
CA PRO A 307 -34.37 7.50 -1.42
C PRO A 307 -33.92 6.63 -2.62
N GLY A 308 -32.66 6.21 -2.67
CA GLY A 308 -32.18 5.33 -3.73
C GLY A 308 -30.72 5.42 -4.11
N ASP A 309 -29.90 6.21 -3.42
CA ASP A 309 -28.55 6.57 -3.90
C ASP A 309 -27.48 5.49 -3.66
N TRP A 310 -27.71 4.59 -2.69
CA TRP A 310 -26.85 3.47 -2.32
C TRP A 310 -25.41 3.86 -1.93
N PHE A 311 -25.24 4.95 -1.17
CA PHE A 311 -23.96 5.35 -0.58
C PHE A 311 -23.26 4.16 0.12
N GLY A 312 -22.06 3.82 -0.34
CA GLY A 312 -21.25 2.73 0.19
C GLY A 312 -21.39 1.38 -0.53
N ASP A 313 -22.13 1.29 -1.64
CA ASP A 313 -22.26 0.03 -2.41
C ASP A 313 -20.93 -0.41 -3.04
N SER A 314 -20.10 0.56 -3.44
CA SER A 314 -18.69 0.36 -3.75
C SER A 314 -17.79 1.17 -2.80
N MET A 315 -16.67 0.58 -2.40
CA MET A 315 -15.64 1.23 -1.59
C MET A 315 -14.27 0.64 -1.87
N ASP A 316 -13.21 1.44 -1.69
CA ASP A 316 -11.84 0.95 -1.51
C ASP A 316 -11.01 1.93 -0.66
N THR A 317 -9.78 1.56 -0.27
CA THR A 317 -8.93 2.38 0.61
C THR A 317 -7.55 2.67 0.04
N VAL A 318 -7.06 3.88 0.27
CA VAL A 318 -5.70 4.33 -0.08
C VAL A 318 -5.34 5.55 0.77
N ASP A 319 -4.06 5.77 1.05
CA ASP A 319 -3.55 7.06 1.55
C ASP A 319 -3.42 8.00 0.33
N TRP A 320 -4.52 8.67 -0.06
CA TRP A 320 -4.61 9.47 -1.29
C TRP A 320 -3.85 10.78 -1.14
N ASN A 321 -3.95 11.41 0.03
CA ASN A 321 -3.25 12.66 0.31
C ASN A 321 -1.78 12.46 0.74
N GLU A 322 -1.36 11.21 1.01
CA GLU A 322 -0.03 10.77 1.43
C GLU A 322 0.47 11.30 2.79
N ASP A 323 -0.44 11.58 3.73
CA ASP A 323 -0.12 12.06 5.08
C ASP A 323 0.06 10.96 6.13
N GLY A 324 -0.27 9.72 5.80
CA GLY A 324 -0.11 8.55 6.65
C GLY A 324 -1.38 8.00 7.27
N TYR A 325 -2.51 8.69 7.13
CA TYR A 325 -3.83 8.16 7.47
C TYR A 325 -4.39 7.39 6.26
N THR A 326 -5.24 6.41 6.51
CA THR A 326 -5.97 5.76 5.42
C THR A 326 -7.14 6.64 5.00
N ASP A 327 -7.36 6.84 3.71
CA ASP A 327 -8.56 7.48 3.16
C ASP A 327 -9.51 6.41 2.60
N LEU A 328 -10.81 6.71 2.61
CA LEU A 328 -11.86 5.86 2.04
C LEU A 328 -12.34 6.47 0.73
N VAL A 329 -12.25 5.73 -0.37
CA VAL A 329 -12.95 6.04 -1.61
C VAL A 329 -14.31 5.35 -1.56
N VAL A 330 -15.39 6.10 -1.79
CA VAL A 330 -16.77 5.60 -1.65
C VAL A 330 -17.63 6.04 -2.83
N GLY A 331 -18.36 5.09 -3.42
CA GLY A 331 -19.33 5.35 -4.48
C GLY A 331 -20.73 5.63 -3.93
N THR A 332 -21.43 6.55 -4.59
CA THR A 332 -22.87 6.77 -4.49
C THR A 332 -23.45 6.47 -5.86
N THR A 333 -23.69 5.19 -6.12
CA THR A 333 -23.70 4.65 -7.49
C THR A 333 -24.98 4.95 -8.25
N LEU A 334 -26.05 5.33 -7.53
CA LEU A 334 -27.37 5.62 -8.06
C LEU A 334 -27.83 7.07 -7.79
N GLU A 335 -26.92 7.98 -7.42
CA GLU A 335 -27.28 9.42 -7.25
C GLU A 335 -27.78 10.04 -8.57
N ASP A 336 -28.84 10.85 -8.47
CA ASP A 336 -29.27 11.78 -9.52
C ASP A 336 -28.31 12.99 -9.65
N VAL A 337 -27.44 13.01 -10.67
CA VAL A 337 -26.59 14.18 -10.95
C VAL A 337 -27.41 15.25 -11.71
N GLY A 338 -28.06 16.11 -10.94
CA GLY A 338 -28.82 17.29 -11.40
C GLY A 338 -30.15 16.98 -12.07
N THR A 339 -30.13 16.36 -13.26
CA THR A 339 -31.32 15.80 -13.93
C THR A 339 -31.04 14.46 -14.63
N ALA A 340 -29.80 13.95 -14.53
CA ALA A 340 -29.40 12.67 -15.04
C ALA A 340 -29.62 11.64 -13.92
N ALA A 341 -30.70 10.87 -14.02
CA ALA A 341 -31.09 9.93 -12.97
C ALA A 341 -30.16 8.71 -12.94
N ASP A 342 -29.83 8.19 -11.75
CA ASP A 342 -28.85 7.11 -11.57
C ASP A 342 -27.49 7.37 -12.27
N ALA A 343 -27.06 8.64 -12.36
CA ALA A 343 -25.78 9.00 -12.99
C ALA A 343 -24.59 8.63 -12.09
N GLY A 344 -24.77 8.75 -10.77
CA GLY A 344 -23.80 8.38 -9.75
C GLY A 344 -22.60 9.33 -9.61
N PHE A 345 -21.90 9.21 -8.49
CA PHE A 345 -20.63 9.87 -8.24
C PHE A 345 -19.74 9.07 -7.27
N PHE A 346 -18.54 9.58 -6.99
CA PHE A 346 -17.74 9.09 -5.86
C PHE A 346 -17.09 10.21 -5.05
N ASP A 347 -16.83 9.93 -3.78
CA ASP A 347 -16.07 10.79 -2.87
C ASP A 347 -14.79 10.09 -2.41
N ILE A 348 -13.77 10.89 -2.08
CA ILE A 348 -12.64 10.50 -1.23
C ILE A 348 -12.87 11.13 0.14
N LEU A 349 -13.01 10.33 1.18
CA LEU A 349 -13.19 10.75 2.57
C LEU A 349 -11.88 10.54 3.33
N TYR A 350 -11.32 11.63 3.87
CA TYR A 350 -9.96 11.60 4.39
C TYR A 350 -9.88 11.13 5.84
N GLY A 351 -8.92 10.24 6.08
CA GLY A 351 -8.47 9.89 7.41
C GLY A 351 -7.80 11.09 8.09
N ALA A 352 -7.79 11.08 9.42
CA ALA A 352 -7.27 12.21 10.20
C ALA A 352 -6.99 11.81 11.66
N PRO A 353 -6.17 12.60 12.40
CA PRO A 353 -6.02 12.39 13.83
C PRO A 353 -7.38 12.47 14.55
N GLY A 354 -7.81 11.36 15.14
CA GLY A 354 -9.12 11.23 15.78
C GLY A 354 -10.25 10.68 14.89
N GLY A 355 -9.96 10.30 13.64
CA GLY A 355 -10.86 9.60 12.73
C GLY A 355 -11.47 10.47 11.63
N MET A 356 -12.34 9.87 10.83
CA MET A 356 -12.98 10.51 9.67
C MET A 356 -13.68 11.82 10.04
N GLY A 357 -13.53 12.84 9.18
CA GLY A 357 -14.21 14.13 9.32
C GLY A 357 -13.65 15.06 10.40
N THR A 358 -12.60 14.68 11.15
CA THR A 358 -11.90 15.59 12.10
C THR A 358 -10.81 16.45 11.45
N GLY A 359 -10.36 16.06 10.25
CA GLY A 359 -9.29 16.71 9.49
C GLY A 359 -9.64 18.12 9.00
N ALA A 360 -8.60 18.86 8.59
CA ALA A 360 -8.77 20.17 7.94
C ALA A 360 -9.24 20.04 6.48
N LEU A 361 -8.78 18.98 5.80
CA LEU A 361 -9.40 18.43 4.60
C LEU A 361 -10.22 17.22 5.08
N LYS A 362 -11.49 17.12 4.66
CA LYS A 362 -12.42 16.08 5.12
C LYS A 362 -12.92 15.18 3.99
N SER A 363 -13.16 15.76 2.83
CA SER A 363 -13.60 15.07 1.62
C SER A 363 -13.07 15.73 0.34
N THR A 364 -13.14 15.01 -0.78
CA THR A 364 -13.04 15.56 -2.14
C THR A 364 -14.01 14.81 -3.03
N HIS A 365 -14.83 15.56 -3.75
CA HIS A 365 -15.98 15.08 -4.50
C HIS A 365 -15.72 15.04 -6.01
N PHE A 366 -16.25 14.02 -6.69
CA PHE A 366 -16.06 13.77 -8.12
C PHE A 366 -17.35 13.29 -8.80
N GLU A 367 -17.99 14.20 -9.53
CA GLU A 367 -19.15 13.94 -10.42
C GLU A 367 -18.78 14.26 -11.88
N GLN A 368 -19.40 13.59 -12.85
CA GLN A 368 -19.23 13.89 -14.28
C GLN A 368 -19.63 15.35 -14.58
N GLY A 369 -18.83 16.04 -15.41
CA GLY A 369 -19.04 17.45 -15.76
C GLY A 369 -18.45 18.47 -14.79
N ALA A 370 -18.00 18.04 -13.60
CA ALA A 370 -17.37 18.90 -12.59
C ALA A 370 -15.85 18.68 -12.46
N GLY A 371 -15.19 19.51 -11.64
CA GLY A 371 -13.76 19.33 -11.32
C GLY A 371 -12.82 19.58 -12.52
N ASP A 372 -11.96 18.59 -12.82
CA ASP A 372 -10.93 18.65 -13.86
C ASP A 372 -10.84 17.35 -14.70
N GLY A 373 -9.84 17.30 -15.58
CA GLY A 373 -9.51 16.13 -16.40
C GLY A 373 -10.65 15.60 -17.25
N ALA A 374 -10.73 14.27 -17.38
CA ALA A 374 -11.74 13.58 -18.15
C ALA A 374 -13.10 13.50 -17.44
N ILE A 375 -13.13 13.44 -16.10
CA ILE A 375 -14.38 13.48 -15.32
C ILE A 375 -15.17 14.76 -15.66
N LYS A 376 -14.49 15.92 -15.71
CA LYS A 376 -15.08 17.20 -16.14
C LYS A 376 -15.54 17.22 -17.61
N ALA A 377 -14.93 16.39 -18.46
CA ALA A 377 -15.21 16.35 -19.89
C ALA A 377 -16.35 15.38 -20.23
N ALA A 378 -16.59 14.37 -19.38
CA ALA A 378 -17.78 13.54 -19.42
C ALA A 378 -19.02 14.37 -19.08
N THR A 379 -20.19 13.95 -19.58
CA THR A 379 -21.49 14.57 -19.30
C THR A 379 -22.30 13.56 -18.50
N PRO A 380 -22.87 13.92 -17.33
CA PRO A 380 -23.68 12.99 -16.56
C PRO A 380 -24.95 12.66 -17.33
N GLU A 381 -25.20 11.38 -17.55
CA GLU A 381 -26.29 10.83 -18.34
C GLU A 381 -27.03 9.72 -17.56
N ALA A 382 -28.28 9.48 -17.93
CA ALA A 382 -29.17 8.68 -17.09
C ALA A 382 -28.77 7.20 -17.08
N GLY A 383 -28.37 6.70 -15.90
CA GLY A 383 -27.90 5.34 -15.67
C GLY A 383 -26.43 5.11 -15.99
N ASP A 384 -25.59 6.15 -16.06
CA ASP A 384 -24.11 6.05 -16.18
C ASP A 384 -23.49 5.26 -15.02
N ARG A 385 -24.03 5.45 -13.81
CA ARG A 385 -23.62 4.83 -12.56
C ARG A 385 -22.12 4.98 -12.28
N MET A 386 -21.61 6.21 -12.39
CA MET A 386 -20.25 6.51 -11.94
C MET A 386 -20.12 6.12 -10.46
N GLY A 387 -19.10 5.32 -10.16
CA GLY A 387 -18.90 4.73 -8.84
C GLY A 387 -19.36 3.28 -8.71
N ASP A 388 -20.04 2.66 -9.69
CA ASP A 388 -20.55 1.26 -9.62
C ASP A 388 -19.46 0.27 -9.13
N ASN A 389 -18.22 0.48 -9.59
CA ASN A 389 -17.02 -0.17 -9.06
C ASN A 389 -15.91 0.85 -8.83
N VAL A 390 -15.09 0.60 -7.81
CA VAL A 390 -13.87 1.36 -7.52
C VAL A 390 -12.75 0.42 -7.06
N VAL A 391 -11.53 0.67 -7.53
CA VAL A 391 -10.30 0.10 -6.96
C VAL A 391 -9.27 1.20 -6.73
N ALA A 392 -8.61 1.15 -5.57
CA ALA A 392 -7.62 2.12 -5.15
C ALA A 392 -6.35 1.41 -4.68
N GLY A 393 -5.22 2.09 -4.72
CA GLY A 393 -3.96 1.48 -4.30
C GLY A 393 -2.75 2.35 -4.59
N THR A 394 -1.55 1.77 -4.43
CA THR A 394 -0.29 2.45 -4.73
C THR A 394 0.47 1.71 -5.81
N THR A 395 0.91 2.43 -6.85
CA THR A 395 1.82 1.91 -7.87
C THR A 395 3.14 1.40 -7.26
N ALA A 396 3.97 0.68 -8.01
CA ALA A 396 5.29 0.22 -7.56
C ALA A 396 6.27 1.36 -7.16
N ALA A 397 5.98 2.61 -7.55
CA ALA A 397 6.70 3.82 -7.11
C ALA A 397 6.11 4.46 -5.83
N GLY A 398 5.05 3.86 -5.27
CA GLY A 398 4.26 4.32 -4.13
C GLY A 398 3.30 5.47 -4.42
N GLU A 399 3.09 5.84 -5.68
CA GLU A 399 2.11 6.88 -6.00
C GLU A 399 0.68 6.32 -5.86
N PRO A 400 -0.23 6.98 -5.11
CA PRO A 400 -1.60 6.55 -5.00
C PRO A 400 -2.34 6.71 -6.34
N TYR A 401 -3.24 5.77 -6.62
CA TYR A 401 -4.14 5.83 -7.77
C TYR A 401 -5.56 5.41 -7.36
N ILE A 402 -6.52 5.83 -8.17
CA ILE A 402 -7.92 5.38 -8.12
C ILE A 402 -8.33 5.03 -9.55
N VAL A 403 -9.03 3.90 -9.72
CA VAL A 403 -9.80 3.57 -10.94
C VAL A 403 -11.26 3.48 -10.51
N VAL A 404 -12.13 4.26 -11.14
CA VAL A 404 -13.58 4.26 -10.87
C VAL A 404 -14.34 4.00 -12.16
N ALA A 405 -15.31 3.10 -12.13
CA ALA A 405 -16.12 2.74 -13.29
C ALA A 405 -17.38 3.63 -13.41
N ALA A 406 -17.83 3.80 -14.65
CA ALA A 406 -19.16 4.26 -15.03
C ALA A 406 -19.66 3.30 -16.13
N PRO A 407 -20.13 2.09 -15.78
CA PRO A 407 -20.48 1.06 -16.76
C PRO A 407 -21.70 1.41 -17.62
N GLY A 408 -22.47 2.44 -17.26
CA GLY A 408 -23.52 2.99 -18.13
C GLY A 408 -23.04 4.04 -19.15
N GLU A 409 -21.80 4.53 -19.03
CA GLU A 409 -21.28 5.64 -19.86
C GLU A 409 -21.45 5.35 -21.35
N LYS A 410 -21.86 6.38 -22.09
CA LYS A 410 -21.96 6.35 -23.54
C LYS A 410 -20.62 6.67 -24.20
N VAL A 411 -20.04 5.70 -24.90
CA VAL A 411 -18.82 5.90 -25.69
C VAL A 411 -19.16 6.43 -27.08
N GLY A 412 -18.99 7.74 -27.28
CA GLY A 412 -19.27 8.42 -28.54
C GLY A 412 -20.76 8.42 -28.89
N THR A 413 -21.20 7.47 -29.70
CA THR A 413 -22.62 7.24 -30.04
C THR A 413 -23.15 5.89 -29.55
N VAL A 414 -22.31 5.09 -28.88
CA VAL A 414 -22.64 3.76 -28.40
C VAL A 414 -23.14 3.86 -26.96
N ALA A 415 -24.42 3.58 -26.75
CA ALA A 415 -25.06 3.70 -25.44
C ALA A 415 -24.66 2.54 -24.51
N LYS A 416 -24.28 2.86 -23.27
CA LYS A 416 -23.91 1.87 -22.24
C LYS A 416 -22.78 0.92 -22.64
N ALA A 417 -21.85 1.39 -23.46
CA ALA A 417 -20.59 0.69 -23.69
C ALA A 417 -19.75 0.63 -22.40
N GLY A 418 -19.87 1.66 -21.55
CA GLY A 418 -19.16 1.76 -20.28
C GLY A 418 -17.77 2.41 -20.42
N ALA A 419 -17.31 2.96 -19.31
CA ALA A 419 -15.98 3.53 -19.19
C ALA A 419 -15.44 3.39 -17.76
N ALA A 420 -14.16 3.66 -17.59
CA ALA A 420 -13.55 3.91 -16.28
C ALA A 420 -12.69 5.18 -16.30
N PHE A 421 -12.53 5.84 -15.17
CA PHE A 421 -11.66 7.00 -15.00
C PHE A 421 -10.45 6.62 -14.13
N TYR A 422 -9.25 6.93 -14.62
CA TYR A 422 -7.99 6.72 -13.89
C TYR A 422 -7.46 8.03 -13.34
N LEU A 423 -7.30 8.07 -12.01
CA LEU A 423 -6.75 9.18 -11.27
C LEU A 423 -5.39 8.79 -10.69
N ARG A 424 -4.36 9.63 -10.90
CA ARG A 424 -3.04 9.52 -10.22
C ARG A 424 -2.33 10.87 -10.24
N GLY A 425 -2.18 11.50 -9.09
CA GLY A 425 -1.58 12.84 -9.01
C GLY A 425 -2.38 13.84 -9.85
N SER A 426 -1.78 14.41 -10.90
CA SER A 426 -2.47 15.30 -11.85
C SER A 426 -3.05 14.58 -13.09
N VAL A 427 -2.99 13.25 -13.15
CA VAL A 427 -3.64 12.45 -14.20
C VAL A 427 -5.10 12.24 -13.80
N ASN A 428 -6.02 12.58 -14.69
CA ASN A 428 -7.46 12.31 -14.61
C ASN A 428 -7.94 12.08 -16.06
N VAL A 429 -8.09 10.80 -16.43
CA VAL A 429 -8.26 10.35 -17.83
C VAL A 429 -9.26 9.20 -17.94
N ALA A 430 -10.09 9.19 -18.99
CA ALA A 430 -11.05 8.12 -19.25
C ALA A 430 -10.42 6.95 -20.05
N ILE A 431 -10.86 5.74 -19.76
CA ILE A 431 -10.52 4.46 -20.39
C ILE A 431 -11.83 3.83 -20.89
N HIS A 432 -11.85 3.41 -22.14
CA HIS A 432 -12.95 2.70 -22.80
C HIS A 432 -12.40 2.02 -24.07
N GLN A 433 -13.13 1.08 -24.66
CA GLN A 433 -12.61 0.27 -25.79
C GLN A 433 -12.37 1.07 -27.08
N ASP A 434 -13.03 2.23 -27.27
CA ASP A 434 -12.70 3.19 -28.37
C ASP A 434 -11.43 4.05 -28.11
N LYS A 435 -10.62 3.76 -27.08
CA LYS A 435 -9.30 4.41 -26.89
C LYS A 435 -8.21 3.68 -27.68
N ALA A 436 -7.19 4.43 -28.07
CA ALA A 436 -6.02 3.89 -28.77
C ALA A 436 -5.38 2.71 -27.99
N ASP A 437 -5.12 1.64 -28.75
CA ASP A 437 -4.56 0.35 -28.31
C ASP A 437 -5.36 -0.40 -27.23
N VAL A 438 -6.58 0.04 -26.86
CA VAL A 438 -7.43 -0.72 -25.94
C VAL A 438 -8.05 -1.92 -26.69
N PRO A 439 -7.92 -3.16 -26.16
CA PRO A 439 -8.54 -4.35 -26.73
C PRO A 439 -10.07 -4.32 -26.68
N GLY A 440 -10.71 -5.08 -27.56
CA GLY A 440 -12.18 -5.13 -27.70
C GLY A 440 -12.72 -4.06 -28.65
N ALA A 441 -14.04 -3.91 -28.68
CA ALA A 441 -14.74 -2.84 -29.36
C ALA A 441 -15.84 -2.29 -28.45
N ALA A 442 -16.20 -1.02 -28.59
CA ALA A 442 -17.34 -0.48 -27.83
C ALA A 442 -18.65 -0.86 -28.54
N GLU A 443 -19.41 -1.76 -27.93
CA GLU A 443 -20.76 -2.16 -28.34
C GLU A 443 -21.81 -1.68 -27.30
N ALA A 444 -23.09 -1.92 -27.61
CA ALA A 444 -24.18 -1.34 -26.81
C ALA A 444 -24.56 -2.27 -25.65
N ASN A 445 -24.42 -1.77 -24.42
CA ASN A 445 -24.69 -2.45 -23.14
C ASN A 445 -23.59 -3.42 -22.64
N ASP A 446 -22.36 -3.36 -23.17
CA ASP A 446 -21.24 -4.20 -22.67
C ASP A 446 -20.91 -3.93 -21.20
N GLY A 447 -21.02 -2.66 -20.81
CA GLY A 447 -20.71 -2.20 -19.46
C GLY A 447 -19.24 -2.37 -19.08
N PHE A 448 -18.32 -1.97 -19.95
CA PHE A 448 -16.89 -1.91 -19.65
C PHE A 448 -16.65 -1.13 -18.34
N GLY A 449 -16.13 -1.80 -17.32
CA GLY A 449 -16.06 -1.30 -15.94
C GLY A 449 -17.01 -1.97 -14.95
N THR A 450 -17.85 -2.93 -15.38
CA THR A 450 -18.72 -3.73 -14.49
C THR A 450 -17.91 -4.54 -13.46
N SER A 451 -16.63 -4.81 -13.74
CA SER A 451 -15.68 -5.33 -12.76
C SER A 451 -14.33 -4.63 -12.89
N LEU A 452 -13.64 -4.46 -11.76
CA LEU A 452 -12.32 -3.84 -11.67
C LEU A 452 -11.40 -4.66 -10.75
N ALA A 453 -10.12 -4.71 -11.10
CA ALA A 453 -9.05 -5.13 -10.20
C ALA A 453 -7.77 -4.33 -10.51
N ALA A 454 -6.93 -4.10 -9.50
CA ALA A 454 -5.60 -3.51 -9.69
C ALA A 454 -4.63 -3.93 -8.59
N ASP A 455 -3.32 -3.86 -8.87
CA ASP A 455 -2.25 -3.99 -7.87
C ASP A 455 -1.17 -2.91 -8.09
N SER A 456 0.07 -3.09 -7.61
CA SER A 456 1.10 -2.06 -7.79
C SER A 456 1.64 -1.95 -9.23
N ASN A 457 1.34 -2.94 -10.08
CA ASN A 457 1.90 -3.11 -11.42
C ASN A 457 0.83 -2.94 -12.52
N HIS A 458 -0.34 -3.53 -12.34
CA HIS A 458 -1.36 -3.70 -13.38
C HIS A 458 -2.77 -3.31 -12.94
N ILE A 459 -3.62 -3.05 -13.94
CA ILE A 459 -5.06 -2.81 -13.81
C ILE A 459 -5.77 -3.78 -14.76
N ALA A 460 -6.88 -4.37 -14.35
CA ALA A 460 -7.78 -5.16 -15.17
C ALA A 460 -9.21 -4.59 -15.09
N ILE A 461 -9.88 -4.49 -16.24
CA ILE A 461 -11.23 -3.92 -16.38
C ILE A 461 -12.07 -4.89 -17.21
N GLY A 462 -13.17 -5.39 -16.66
CA GLY A 462 -14.06 -6.35 -17.33
C GLY A 462 -15.28 -5.71 -18.00
N ALA A 463 -15.74 -6.36 -19.06
CA ALA A 463 -17.04 -6.16 -19.71
C ALA A 463 -17.74 -7.53 -19.84
N PRO A 464 -18.35 -8.04 -18.76
CA PRO A 464 -18.94 -9.39 -18.75
C PRO A 464 -20.18 -9.52 -19.65
N ASN A 465 -20.80 -8.42 -20.06
CA ASN A 465 -21.95 -8.45 -20.98
C ASN A 465 -21.54 -8.50 -22.46
N GLU A 466 -20.24 -8.40 -22.79
CA GLU A 466 -19.76 -8.38 -24.18
C GLU A 466 -20.17 -9.63 -24.96
N VAL A 467 -20.47 -9.42 -26.25
CA VAL A 467 -20.79 -10.46 -27.22
C VAL A 467 -19.51 -10.99 -27.87
N ILE A 468 -19.11 -12.22 -27.54
CA ILE A 468 -17.96 -12.91 -28.17
C ILE A 468 -18.49 -13.95 -29.14
N GLY A 469 -17.99 -13.99 -30.39
CA GLY A 469 -18.40 -14.97 -31.41
C GLY A 469 -19.86 -14.86 -31.93
N GLY A 470 -20.72 -14.09 -31.25
CA GLY A 470 -22.17 -14.06 -31.42
C GLY A 470 -22.94 -14.48 -30.16
N ASP A 471 -22.23 -14.95 -29.13
CA ASP A 471 -22.76 -15.40 -27.85
C ASP A 471 -22.80 -14.23 -26.86
N ALA A 472 -24.02 -13.90 -26.41
CA ALA A 472 -24.28 -12.71 -25.59
C ALA A 472 -23.91 -12.95 -24.12
N ALA A 473 -23.33 -11.96 -23.46
CA ALA A 473 -22.80 -12.07 -22.10
C ALA A 473 -21.81 -13.25 -21.93
N ALA A 474 -21.02 -13.51 -22.98
CA ALA A 474 -19.86 -14.37 -22.89
C ALA A 474 -18.77 -13.67 -22.07
N GLY A 475 -18.54 -12.37 -22.34
CA GLY A 475 -17.71 -11.49 -21.53
C GLY A 475 -16.23 -11.41 -21.91
N ASN A 476 -15.61 -10.26 -21.62
CA ASN A 476 -14.17 -10.04 -21.83
C ASN A 476 -13.54 -9.20 -20.70
N LEU A 477 -12.22 -9.00 -20.78
CA LEU A 477 -11.53 -7.94 -20.06
C LEU A 477 -10.35 -7.33 -20.83
N ALA A 478 -9.93 -6.13 -20.43
CA ALA A 478 -8.69 -5.49 -20.86
C ALA A 478 -7.71 -5.32 -19.68
N VAL A 479 -6.41 -5.57 -19.92
CA VAL A 479 -5.34 -5.41 -18.92
C VAL A 479 -4.38 -4.29 -19.32
N PHE A 480 -4.00 -3.47 -18.35
CA PHE A 480 -3.19 -2.27 -18.49
C PHE A 480 -2.02 -2.27 -17.51
N SER A 481 -0.99 -1.48 -17.80
CA SER A 481 0.04 -1.10 -16.81
C SER A 481 -0.14 0.34 -16.36
N HIS A 482 0.35 0.68 -15.17
CA HIS A 482 0.38 2.08 -14.69
C HIS A 482 1.34 3.01 -15.45
N THR A 483 2.13 2.51 -16.42
CA THR A 483 2.86 3.40 -17.35
C THR A 483 1.84 4.07 -18.25
N LEU A 484 1.96 5.36 -18.55
CA LEU A 484 1.00 6.03 -19.42
C LEU A 484 1.26 5.75 -20.90
N HIS A 485 0.17 5.59 -21.67
CA HIS A 485 0.15 5.67 -23.12
C HIS A 485 0.48 7.10 -23.60
N ALA A 486 0.74 7.27 -24.90
CA ALA A 486 1.01 8.59 -25.50
C ALA A 486 -0.14 9.58 -25.29
N ASP A 487 -1.38 9.10 -25.22
CA ASP A 487 -2.60 9.89 -24.99
C ASP A 487 -2.94 10.06 -23.48
N GLY A 488 -2.09 9.57 -22.58
CA GLY A 488 -2.18 9.81 -21.15
C GLY A 488 -3.01 8.81 -20.34
N HIS A 489 -3.76 7.89 -20.95
CA HIS A 489 -4.39 6.75 -20.25
C HIS A 489 -3.35 5.70 -19.79
N PRO A 490 -3.66 4.84 -18.80
CA PRO A 490 -2.84 3.65 -18.52
C PRO A 490 -2.57 2.85 -19.79
N LYS A 491 -1.33 2.42 -19.99
CA LYS A 491 -0.89 1.77 -21.23
C LYS A 491 -1.54 0.38 -21.32
N PRO A 492 -2.33 0.09 -22.38
CA PRO A 492 -2.89 -1.23 -22.62
C PRO A 492 -1.78 -2.27 -22.84
N LEU A 493 -2.06 -3.53 -22.48
CA LEU A 493 -1.15 -4.65 -22.64
C LEU A 493 -1.74 -5.75 -23.53
N PHE A 494 -2.92 -6.25 -23.16
CA PHE A 494 -3.66 -7.31 -23.87
C PHE A 494 -5.12 -7.34 -23.40
N GLY A 495 -5.99 -7.97 -24.18
CA GLY A 495 -7.35 -8.34 -23.79
C GLY A 495 -7.45 -9.84 -23.57
N LEU A 496 -8.47 -10.28 -22.83
CA LEU A 496 -8.80 -11.69 -22.65
C LEU A 496 -10.30 -11.91 -22.82
N ASP A 497 -10.62 -12.97 -23.56
CA ASP A 497 -11.93 -13.60 -23.71
C ASP A 497 -11.69 -15.11 -23.82
N GLN A 498 -12.76 -15.91 -23.81
CA GLN A 498 -12.66 -17.37 -23.84
C GLN A 498 -12.32 -17.97 -25.21
N ASP A 499 -12.39 -17.21 -26.31
CA ASP A 499 -12.11 -17.68 -27.68
C ASP A 499 -10.62 -17.58 -28.05
N LEU A 500 -9.78 -17.04 -27.16
CA LEU A 500 -8.33 -17.00 -27.32
C LEU A 500 -7.69 -18.36 -26.99
N ASP A 501 -6.81 -18.87 -27.86
CA ASP A 501 -5.94 -20.05 -27.62
C ASP A 501 -5.12 -19.99 -26.29
N THR A 502 -5.05 -18.83 -25.63
CA THR A 502 -4.33 -18.59 -24.36
C THR A 502 -5.23 -18.55 -23.11
N VAL A 503 -6.53 -18.80 -23.27
CA VAL A 503 -7.52 -18.96 -22.21
C VAL A 503 -8.18 -20.32 -22.43
N SER A 504 -8.30 -21.13 -21.39
CA SER A 504 -8.98 -22.42 -21.49
C SER A 504 -10.50 -22.24 -21.35
N GLY A 505 -11.25 -22.89 -22.23
CA GLY A 505 -12.69 -22.69 -22.38
C GLY A 505 -13.05 -22.51 -23.86
N GLY A 506 -14.16 -21.81 -24.10
CA GLY A 506 -14.65 -21.33 -25.37
C GLY A 506 -15.91 -20.52 -25.08
N ALA A 507 -16.14 -19.41 -25.77
CA ALA A 507 -17.21 -18.49 -25.39
C ALA A 507 -18.61 -19.13 -25.54
N GLU A 508 -19.39 -19.13 -24.46
CA GLU A 508 -20.78 -19.57 -24.42
C GLU A 508 -21.68 -18.43 -23.88
N ALA A 509 -22.94 -18.41 -24.33
CA ALA A 509 -23.84 -17.32 -23.96
C ALA A 509 -24.20 -17.37 -22.46
N ASN A 510 -24.01 -16.23 -21.77
CA ASN A 510 -24.14 -16.03 -20.33
C ASN A 510 -23.05 -16.69 -19.46
N ASP A 511 -21.84 -16.93 -19.97
CA ASP A 511 -20.69 -17.38 -19.14
C ASP A 511 -20.31 -16.39 -18.03
N ASP A 512 -20.70 -15.12 -18.18
CA ASP A 512 -20.35 -14.02 -17.28
C ASP A 512 -18.81 -13.88 -17.12
N PHE A 513 -18.00 -14.11 -18.19
CA PHE A 513 -16.54 -14.07 -18.07
C PHE A 513 -16.05 -12.68 -17.67
N ALA A 514 -15.14 -12.64 -16.68
CA ALA A 514 -14.70 -11.42 -16.02
C ALA A 514 -15.78 -10.67 -15.22
N TRP A 515 -16.86 -11.35 -14.81
CA TRP A 515 -17.83 -10.81 -13.84
C TRP A 515 -17.18 -10.34 -12.54
N SER A 516 -16.16 -11.07 -12.07
CA SER A 516 -15.33 -10.65 -10.95
C SER A 516 -13.85 -10.83 -11.29
N LEU A 517 -13.01 -9.95 -10.73
CA LEU A 517 -11.59 -9.89 -11.00
C LEU A 517 -10.81 -9.75 -9.69
N SER A 518 -9.60 -10.30 -9.64
CA SER A 518 -8.65 -10.00 -8.57
C SER A 518 -7.21 -10.02 -9.08
N LEU A 519 -6.47 -8.95 -8.79
CA LEU A 519 -5.05 -8.80 -9.09
C LEU A 519 -4.26 -8.82 -7.78
N THR A 520 -3.07 -9.41 -7.79
CA THR A 520 -2.21 -9.45 -6.60
C THR A 520 -0.73 -9.46 -6.97
N ASP A 521 0.01 -8.54 -6.35
CA ASP A 521 1.47 -8.40 -6.45
C ASP A 521 2.20 -9.73 -6.21
N TYR A 522 2.87 -10.18 -7.27
CA TYR A 522 3.64 -11.42 -7.32
C TYR A 522 5.14 -11.14 -7.40
N ARG A 523 5.90 -11.69 -6.44
CA ARG A 523 7.36 -11.70 -6.46
C ARG A 523 7.87 -13.08 -6.88
N PRO A 524 8.27 -13.29 -8.15
CA PRO A 524 8.87 -14.54 -8.57
C PRO A 524 10.21 -14.79 -7.87
N SER A 525 10.58 -16.07 -7.75
CA SER A 525 11.90 -16.46 -7.25
C SER A 525 13.02 -15.84 -8.09
N GLY A 526 14.01 -15.26 -7.42
CA GLY A 526 15.12 -14.54 -8.06
C GLY A 526 14.87 -13.06 -8.38
N SER A 527 13.63 -12.57 -8.35
CA SER A 527 13.37 -11.11 -8.44
C SER A 527 13.65 -10.41 -7.11
N ALA A 528 14.04 -9.13 -7.17
CA ALA A 528 14.25 -8.28 -6.00
C ALA A 528 12.93 -7.76 -5.42
N THR A 529 11.89 -7.59 -6.25
CA THR A 529 10.61 -6.94 -5.91
C THR A 529 9.43 -7.72 -6.47
N ALA A 530 8.21 -7.42 -6.00
CA ALA A 530 6.97 -7.88 -6.64
C ALA A 530 6.69 -7.00 -7.87
N ASN A 531 7.22 -7.41 -9.02
CA ASN A 531 7.18 -6.67 -10.28
C ASN A 531 6.31 -7.34 -11.34
N GLU A 532 5.40 -8.20 -10.90
CA GLU A 532 4.51 -9.04 -11.68
C GLU A 532 3.20 -9.20 -10.91
N SER A 533 2.18 -9.77 -11.54
CA SER A 533 0.88 -10.00 -10.93
C SER A 533 0.40 -11.43 -11.16
N ILE A 534 -0.42 -11.94 -10.23
CA ILE A 534 -1.38 -13.00 -10.56
C ILE A 534 -2.74 -12.35 -10.72
N LEU A 535 -3.45 -12.72 -11.78
CA LEU A 535 -4.81 -12.32 -12.09
C LEU A 535 -5.72 -13.55 -11.98
N ALA A 536 -6.79 -13.43 -11.19
CA ALA A 536 -7.89 -14.37 -11.11
C ALA A 536 -9.15 -13.74 -11.74
N ILE A 537 -9.88 -14.53 -12.53
CA ILE A 537 -11.02 -14.10 -13.36
C ILE A 537 -12.18 -15.04 -13.07
N GLY A 538 -13.30 -14.50 -12.59
CA GLY A 538 -14.52 -15.26 -12.35
C GLY A 538 -15.37 -15.38 -13.61
N SER A 539 -15.98 -16.54 -13.79
CA SER A 539 -16.98 -16.81 -14.84
C SER A 539 -18.13 -17.60 -14.17
N PRO A 540 -19.02 -16.93 -13.41
CA PRO A 540 -20.03 -17.61 -12.59
C PRO A 540 -21.16 -18.27 -13.38
N GLY A 541 -21.39 -17.86 -14.64
CA GLY A 541 -22.41 -18.47 -15.50
C GLY A 541 -21.96 -19.76 -16.19
N GLU A 542 -20.65 -20.02 -16.22
CA GLU A 542 -20.04 -21.16 -16.90
C GLU A 542 -20.72 -22.51 -16.54
N ALA A 543 -21.03 -23.29 -17.59
CA ALA A 543 -21.60 -24.62 -17.44
C ALA A 543 -20.51 -25.69 -17.20
N MET A 544 -20.42 -26.23 -15.98
CA MET A 544 -19.35 -27.16 -15.60
C MET A 544 -19.73 -28.65 -15.75
N SER A 545 -18.82 -29.42 -16.34
CA SER A 545 -18.95 -30.88 -16.50
C SER A 545 -18.50 -31.63 -15.25
N THR A 546 -19.44 -32.20 -14.51
CA THR A 546 -19.18 -33.06 -13.35
C THR A 546 -19.44 -34.55 -13.67
N ASP A 547 -19.20 -35.42 -12.70
CA ASP A 547 -19.45 -36.87 -12.79
C ASP A 547 -18.79 -37.56 -13.99
N GLY A 548 -17.53 -37.20 -14.28
CA GLY A 548 -16.76 -37.77 -15.40
C GLY A 548 -17.23 -37.31 -16.79
N GLY A 549 -17.88 -36.14 -16.87
CA GLY A 549 -18.31 -35.52 -18.13
C GLY A 549 -19.69 -35.97 -18.62
N ALA A 550 -20.52 -36.52 -17.74
CA ALA A 550 -21.82 -37.08 -18.11
C ALA A 550 -22.99 -36.06 -18.06
N THR A 551 -22.86 -34.96 -17.30
CA THR A 551 -23.90 -33.93 -17.15
C THR A 551 -23.26 -32.55 -16.94
N GLN A 552 -23.63 -31.57 -17.78
CA GLN A 552 -23.34 -30.15 -17.54
C GLN A 552 -24.21 -29.62 -16.40
N LYS A 553 -23.61 -28.87 -15.47
CA LYS A 553 -24.29 -28.09 -14.43
C LYS A 553 -24.29 -26.64 -14.90
N ALA A 554 -25.44 -26.12 -15.32
CA ALA A 554 -25.58 -24.73 -15.76
C ALA A 554 -25.34 -23.77 -14.58
N ASP A 555 -24.72 -22.62 -14.83
CA ASP A 555 -24.44 -21.59 -13.82
C ASP A 555 -23.68 -22.13 -12.59
N ALA A 556 -22.87 -23.18 -12.76
CA ALA A 556 -22.03 -23.72 -11.70
C ALA A 556 -20.82 -22.83 -11.45
N GLY A 557 -20.26 -22.28 -12.53
CA GLY A 557 -19.20 -21.29 -12.49
C GLY A 557 -17.79 -21.85 -12.34
N ARG A 558 -16.80 -21.03 -12.69
CA ARG A 558 -15.37 -21.31 -12.51
C ARG A 558 -14.54 -20.05 -12.27
N VAL A 559 -13.27 -20.27 -11.94
CA VAL A 559 -12.24 -19.22 -11.87
C VAL A 559 -11.04 -19.59 -12.75
N VAL A 560 -10.67 -18.71 -13.69
CA VAL A 560 -9.43 -18.82 -14.46
C VAL A 560 -8.32 -18.05 -13.72
N VAL A 561 -7.12 -18.63 -13.59
CA VAL A 561 -5.98 -18.00 -12.88
C VAL A 561 -4.72 -18.02 -13.72
N GLY A 562 -4.11 -16.86 -13.93
CA GLY A 562 -2.88 -16.71 -14.71
C GLY A 562 -1.97 -15.59 -14.25
N ARG A 563 -0.76 -15.58 -14.80
CA ARG A 563 0.33 -14.67 -14.44
C ARG A 563 0.46 -13.55 -15.47
N VAL A 564 0.59 -12.32 -15.00
CA VAL A 564 0.99 -11.16 -15.81
C VAL A 564 2.44 -10.85 -15.47
N THR A 565 3.34 -11.14 -16.42
CA THR A 565 4.78 -10.93 -16.25
C THR A 565 5.15 -9.45 -16.26
N ALA A 566 6.36 -9.11 -15.80
CA ALA A 566 6.87 -7.73 -15.77
C ALA A 566 6.98 -7.06 -17.15
N ALA A 567 6.94 -7.86 -18.23
CA ALA A 567 6.92 -7.40 -19.62
C ALA A 567 5.49 -7.14 -20.14
N GLY A 568 4.46 -7.41 -19.33
CA GLY A 568 3.05 -7.31 -19.69
C GLY A 568 2.52 -8.48 -20.52
N ALA A 569 3.12 -9.67 -20.42
CA ALA A 569 2.63 -10.88 -21.09
C ALA A 569 1.83 -11.78 -20.13
N TRP A 570 0.66 -12.24 -20.61
CA TRP A 570 -0.21 -13.23 -19.97
C TRP A 570 0.29 -14.67 -20.15
N SER A 571 0.05 -15.49 -19.14
CA SER A 571 -0.01 -16.95 -19.27
C SER A 571 -1.00 -17.50 -18.24
N GLU A 572 -2.04 -18.19 -18.68
CA GLU A 572 -2.86 -19.00 -17.78
C GLU A 572 -1.99 -20.04 -17.05
N THR A 573 -2.34 -20.32 -15.81
CA THR A 573 -1.65 -21.31 -14.97
C THR A 573 -2.56 -22.47 -14.53
N ARG A 574 -3.88 -22.22 -14.41
CA ARG A 574 -4.91 -23.21 -14.06
C ARG A 574 -6.33 -22.60 -14.16
N GLN A 575 -7.33 -23.48 -14.04
CA GLN A 575 -8.70 -23.16 -13.65
C GLN A 575 -9.03 -23.71 -12.24
N LEU A 576 -10.15 -23.29 -11.66
CA LEU A 576 -10.72 -23.80 -10.40
C LEU A 576 -12.26 -23.91 -10.52
N TRP A 577 -12.83 -25.04 -10.11
CA TRP A 577 -14.28 -25.30 -10.00
C TRP A 577 -14.55 -26.43 -8.98
N GLN A 578 -15.76 -26.55 -8.44
CA GLN A 578 -16.11 -27.59 -7.46
C GLN A 578 -16.12 -29.02 -8.05
N GLY A 579 -15.65 -30.02 -7.29
CA GLY A 579 -15.86 -31.44 -7.62
C GLY A 579 -15.13 -31.91 -8.88
N THR A 580 -13.81 -31.70 -8.93
CA THR A 580 -12.94 -32.19 -10.03
C THR A 580 -12.96 -33.72 -10.12
N ALA A 581 -12.69 -34.27 -11.31
CA ALA A 581 -12.69 -35.72 -11.55
C ALA A 581 -11.58 -36.49 -10.78
N ASP A 582 -10.60 -35.78 -10.22
CA ASP A 582 -9.51 -36.30 -9.40
C ASP A 582 -9.73 -36.10 -7.87
N ASP A 583 -10.92 -35.59 -7.46
CA ASP A 583 -11.33 -35.35 -6.05
C ASP A 583 -10.35 -34.46 -5.26
N ASP A 584 -9.78 -33.46 -5.95
CA ASP A 584 -8.79 -32.51 -5.39
C ASP A 584 -9.32 -31.09 -5.22
N VAL A 585 -10.61 -30.83 -5.48
CA VAL A 585 -11.27 -29.57 -5.13
C VAL A 585 -12.53 -29.82 -4.31
N SER A 586 -12.54 -29.31 -3.08
CA SER A 586 -13.67 -29.44 -2.15
C SER A 586 -15.00 -28.87 -2.70
N GLY A 587 -16.12 -29.48 -2.29
CA GLY A 587 -17.49 -29.11 -2.73
C GLY A 587 -18.01 -30.00 -3.87
N THR A 588 -19.33 -29.98 -4.11
CA THR A 588 -19.99 -30.67 -5.25
C THR A 588 -20.64 -29.62 -6.13
N ALA A 589 -20.38 -29.60 -7.43
CA ALA A 589 -21.03 -28.61 -8.29
C ALA A 589 -22.51 -28.96 -8.57
N GLU A 590 -23.38 -28.05 -8.21
CA GLU A 590 -24.81 -28.03 -8.51
C GLU A 590 -25.12 -26.97 -9.58
N ALA A 591 -26.37 -26.91 -10.04
CA ALA A 591 -26.78 -25.91 -11.02
C ALA A 591 -27.20 -24.62 -10.30
N GLY A 592 -26.57 -23.49 -10.64
CA GLY A 592 -26.81 -22.20 -9.99
C GLY A 592 -25.83 -21.81 -8.88
N ASP A 593 -24.80 -22.60 -8.60
CA ASP A 593 -23.80 -22.35 -7.54
C ASP A 593 -23.05 -21.02 -7.71
N ARG A 594 -22.82 -20.62 -8.97
CA ARG A 594 -22.14 -19.38 -9.38
C ARG A 594 -20.76 -19.20 -8.71
N MET A 595 -19.95 -20.26 -8.68
CA MET A 595 -18.57 -20.19 -8.20
C MET A 595 -17.79 -19.15 -9.01
N GLY A 596 -17.18 -18.19 -8.31
CA GLY A 596 -16.48 -17.07 -8.95
C GLY A 596 -17.37 -15.83 -9.16
N GLU A 597 -18.59 -15.78 -8.62
CA GLU A 597 -19.36 -14.53 -8.61
C GLU A 597 -18.62 -13.41 -7.85
N THR A 598 -17.79 -13.77 -6.88
CA THR A 598 -16.87 -12.87 -6.20
C THR A 598 -15.48 -13.48 -6.04
N LEU A 599 -14.46 -12.61 -6.08
CA LEU A 599 -13.07 -12.97 -5.87
C LEU A 599 -12.40 -11.92 -4.98
N THR A 600 -11.54 -12.40 -4.09
CA THR A 600 -10.59 -11.52 -3.38
C THR A 600 -9.30 -12.32 -3.12
N ALA A 601 -8.16 -11.68 -3.31
CA ALA A 601 -6.85 -12.31 -3.19
C ALA A 601 -5.85 -11.40 -2.47
N VAL A 602 -4.85 -12.01 -1.83
CA VAL A 602 -3.85 -11.28 -1.05
C VAL A 602 -2.51 -12.00 -1.02
N ASN A 603 -1.43 -11.21 -0.98
CA ASN A 603 -0.10 -11.66 -0.61
C ASN A 603 0.16 -11.27 0.85
N THR A 604 0.12 -12.24 1.76
CA THR A 604 0.34 -12.02 3.22
C THR A 604 1.79 -11.71 3.58
N ALA A 605 2.72 -11.76 2.62
CA ALA A 605 4.13 -11.42 2.81
C ALA A 605 4.66 -10.62 1.59
N PRO A 606 4.19 -9.39 1.36
CA PRO A 606 4.42 -8.65 0.10
C PRO A 606 5.90 -8.30 -0.17
N ARG A 607 6.76 -8.34 0.86
CA ARG A 607 8.22 -8.18 0.70
C ARG A 607 8.97 -9.50 0.50
N ALA A 608 8.36 -10.65 0.78
CA ALA A 608 8.96 -11.97 0.58
C ALA A 608 8.82 -12.44 -0.88
N VAL A 609 9.53 -13.50 -1.25
CA VAL A 609 9.23 -14.23 -2.50
C VAL A 609 7.86 -14.87 -2.34
N SER A 610 6.99 -14.70 -3.34
CA SER A 610 5.62 -15.23 -3.32
C SER A 610 5.63 -16.77 -3.34
N THR A 611 4.84 -17.38 -2.45
CA THR A 611 4.73 -18.84 -2.31
C THR A 611 3.28 -19.28 -2.23
N GLY A 612 3.04 -20.59 -2.33
CA GLY A 612 1.70 -21.15 -2.15
C GLY A 612 1.06 -20.84 -0.79
N ALA A 613 1.87 -20.63 0.25
CA ALA A 613 1.39 -20.27 1.58
C ALA A 613 1.07 -18.77 1.74
N THR A 614 1.75 -17.89 1.01
CA THR A 614 1.60 -16.43 1.16
C THR A 614 0.57 -15.83 0.20
N MET A 615 0.41 -16.42 -0.98
CA MET A 615 -0.59 -15.99 -1.96
C MET A 615 -1.90 -16.75 -1.71
N ARG A 616 -2.94 -16.07 -1.21
CA ARG A 616 -4.26 -16.64 -0.94
C ARG A 616 -5.31 -16.05 -1.88
N LEU A 617 -6.32 -16.85 -2.20
CA LEU A 617 -7.52 -16.49 -2.98
C LEU A 617 -8.74 -16.97 -2.20
N ALA A 618 -9.80 -16.18 -2.13
CA ALA A 618 -11.12 -16.60 -1.69
C ALA A 618 -12.10 -16.39 -2.85
N VAL A 619 -12.94 -17.41 -3.06
CA VAL A 619 -13.91 -17.51 -4.14
C VAL A 619 -15.29 -17.65 -3.51
N GLY A 620 -16.22 -16.76 -3.85
CA GLY A 620 -17.61 -16.92 -3.45
C GLY A 620 -18.33 -17.94 -4.33
N THR A 621 -19.15 -18.77 -3.69
CA THR A 621 -20.10 -19.69 -4.34
C THR A 621 -21.48 -19.43 -3.72
N PRO A 622 -22.13 -18.29 -4.04
CA PRO A 622 -23.29 -17.81 -3.30
C PRO A 622 -24.58 -18.59 -3.56
N GLY A 623 -24.65 -19.36 -4.65
CA GLY A 623 -25.81 -20.20 -4.97
C GLY A 623 -25.87 -21.51 -4.20
N GLU A 624 -24.73 -21.97 -3.67
CA GLU A 624 -24.56 -23.28 -3.00
C GLU A 624 -25.73 -23.62 -2.05
N ALA A 625 -26.29 -24.83 -2.23
CA ALA A 625 -27.33 -25.37 -1.38
C ALA A 625 -26.75 -26.24 -0.27
N LEU A 626 -26.73 -25.73 0.97
CA LEU A 626 -26.23 -26.50 2.10
C LEU A 626 -27.29 -27.51 2.59
N GLY A 627 -27.17 -28.73 2.09
CA GLY A 627 -28.05 -29.88 2.34
C GLY A 627 -29.40 -29.75 1.65
N THR A 628 -30.36 -29.07 2.28
CA THR A 628 -31.64 -28.69 1.65
C THR A 628 -31.90 -27.18 1.73
N THR A 629 -30.89 -26.41 2.14
CA THR A 629 -30.99 -24.97 2.36
C THR A 629 -30.50 -24.25 1.11
N ALA A 630 -31.40 -24.03 0.15
CA ALA A 630 -31.07 -23.36 -1.11
C ALA A 630 -30.47 -21.97 -0.90
N ASN A 631 -29.45 -21.62 -1.70
CA ASN A 631 -28.80 -20.31 -1.68
C ASN A 631 -28.30 -19.92 -0.27
N ALA A 632 -27.81 -20.90 0.50
CA ALA A 632 -27.11 -20.61 1.74
C ALA A 632 -25.75 -19.97 1.42
N GLY A 633 -25.10 -20.45 0.36
CA GLY A 633 -23.81 -19.99 -0.12
C GLY A 633 -22.64 -20.59 0.65
N ALA A 634 -21.46 -20.56 0.04
CA ALA A 634 -20.20 -20.97 0.63
C ALA A 634 -19.04 -20.10 0.14
N ILE A 635 -17.89 -20.24 0.81
CA ILE A 635 -16.62 -19.65 0.38
C ILE A 635 -15.60 -20.75 0.22
N HIS A 636 -14.91 -20.76 -0.92
CA HIS A 636 -13.79 -21.63 -1.15
C HIS A 636 -12.48 -20.83 -1.14
N THR A 637 -11.60 -21.12 -0.19
CA THR A 637 -10.28 -20.48 -0.09
C THR A 637 -9.19 -21.38 -0.68
N PHE A 638 -8.26 -20.81 -1.45
CA PHE A 638 -7.20 -21.52 -2.16
C PHE A 638 -5.84 -20.87 -1.95
N SER A 639 -4.77 -21.61 -2.25
CA SER A 639 -3.53 -20.97 -2.68
C SER A 639 -3.71 -20.37 -4.06
N LEU A 640 -3.29 -19.13 -4.29
CA LEU A 640 -3.36 -18.49 -5.60
C LEU A 640 -2.29 -19.02 -6.58
N VAL A 641 -1.22 -19.69 -6.11
CA VAL A 641 -0.07 -20.10 -6.95
C VAL A 641 0.41 -21.55 -6.78
N ALA A 642 -0.22 -22.34 -5.91
CA ALA A 642 0.04 -23.79 -5.77
C ALA A 642 -1.19 -24.61 -6.19
N ALA A 643 -1.04 -25.92 -6.38
CA ALA A 643 -2.15 -26.82 -6.68
C ALA A 643 -3.27 -26.74 -5.61
N ALA A 644 -4.50 -27.08 -6.00
CA ALA A 644 -5.67 -27.10 -5.11
C ALA A 644 -5.61 -28.27 -4.09
N GLY A 645 -6.72 -28.57 -3.42
CA GLY A 645 -6.90 -29.68 -2.50
C GLY A 645 -6.07 -29.53 -1.22
N THR A 646 -4.80 -29.97 -1.27
CA THR A 646 -3.86 -29.78 -0.14
C THR A 646 -3.64 -28.32 0.29
N ASN A 647 -4.06 -27.35 -0.54
CA ASN A 647 -4.01 -25.91 -0.24
C ASN A 647 -5.39 -25.22 -0.29
N ASP A 648 -6.48 -25.99 -0.46
CA ASP A 648 -7.85 -25.50 -0.48
C ASP A 648 -8.60 -25.72 0.84
N ARG A 649 -9.65 -24.95 1.07
CA ARG A 649 -10.50 -25.04 2.27
C ARG A 649 -11.84 -24.39 2.01
N TRP A 650 -12.86 -25.23 2.08
CA TRP A 650 -14.28 -24.86 2.16
C TRP A 650 -14.59 -24.15 3.49
N ILE A 651 -15.51 -23.19 3.45
CA ILE A 651 -16.02 -22.44 4.60
C ILE A 651 -17.51 -22.17 4.40
N GLU A 652 -18.32 -22.62 5.36
CA GLU A 652 -19.78 -22.47 5.35
C GLU A 652 -20.34 -22.09 6.74
N ALA A 653 -21.64 -21.79 6.82
CA ALA A 653 -22.27 -21.43 8.09
C ALA A 653 -22.47 -22.66 9.00
N GLY A 654 -21.70 -22.77 10.08
CA GLY A 654 -21.89 -23.79 11.13
C GLY A 654 -21.05 -25.05 11.01
N ASP A 655 -20.14 -25.13 10.03
CA ASP A 655 -19.12 -26.18 9.88
C ASP A 655 -18.14 -26.26 11.07
N GLY A 656 -17.92 -25.13 11.74
CA GLY A 656 -16.94 -24.96 12.81
C GLY A 656 -15.69 -24.18 12.41
N ASP A 657 -15.57 -23.72 11.16
CA ASP A 657 -14.37 -23.07 10.61
C ASP A 657 -14.37 -21.55 10.75
N GLY A 658 -15.50 -20.94 11.13
CA GLY A 658 -15.51 -19.59 11.68
C GLY A 658 -16.84 -18.85 11.56
N ILE A 659 -17.69 -19.21 10.60
CA ILE A 659 -19.01 -18.62 10.43
C ILE A 659 -20.00 -19.33 11.39
N PRO A 660 -20.52 -18.64 12.42
CA PRO A 660 -21.35 -19.26 13.45
C PRO A 660 -22.83 -19.28 13.04
N GLY A 661 -23.56 -20.30 13.51
CA GLY A 661 -25.00 -20.42 13.31
C GLY A 661 -25.36 -21.66 12.50
N THR A 662 -26.56 -21.66 11.92
CA THR A 662 -27.02 -22.66 10.96
C THR A 662 -27.21 -21.99 9.60
N PRO A 663 -26.98 -22.69 8.48
CA PRO A 663 -27.30 -22.15 7.16
C PRO A 663 -28.75 -21.67 7.08
N GLY A 664 -28.98 -20.54 6.41
CA GLY A 664 -30.32 -20.01 6.12
C GLY A 664 -30.54 -19.85 4.63
N THR A 665 -31.78 -20.08 4.18
CA THR A 665 -32.16 -19.94 2.77
C THR A 665 -31.98 -18.51 2.29
N ASN A 666 -31.43 -18.32 1.09
CA ASN A 666 -31.17 -17.01 0.48
C ASN A 666 -30.27 -16.09 1.34
N GLN A 667 -29.26 -16.65 2.02
CA GLN A 667 -28.23 -15.86 2.72
C GLN A 667 -27.05 -15.51 1.82
N TYR A 668 -26.80 -16.27 0.75
CA TYR A 668 -25.77 -16.00 -0.25
C TYR A 668 -24.38 -15.75 0.34
N LEU A 669 -23.97 -16.58 1.32
CA LEU A 669 -22.61 -16.53 1.89
C LEU A 669 -21.57 -16.61 0.76
N GLY A 670 -20.54 -15.77 0.85
CA GLY A 670 -19.54 -15.61 -0.20
C GLY A 670 -19.81 -14.46 -1.17
N ARG A 671 -21.03 -13.94 -1.26
CA ARG A 671 -21.35 -12.80 -2.14
C ARG A 671 -20.69 -11.47 -1.74
N ASN A 672 -20.13 -11.38 -0.53
CA ASN A 672 -19.49 -10.18 -0.01
C ASN A 672 -18.23 -10.61 0.78
N ILE A 673 -17.06 -10.59 0.13
CA ILE A 673 -15.79 -11.05 0.72
C ILE A 673 -14.65 -10.08 0.43
N HIS A 674 -13.75 -9.89 1.41
CA HIS A 674 -12.57 -9.05 1.25
C HIS A 674 -11.39 -9.59 2.08
N TYR A 675 -10.28 -9.94 1.42
CA TYR A 675 -9.03 -10.28 2.10
C TYR A 675 -8.23 -9.01 2.43
N THR A 676 -7.79 -8.89 3.68
CA THR A 676 -6.65 -8.05 4.05
C THR A 676 -5.41 -8.92 4.29
N GLY A 677 -4.27 -8.29 4.57
CA GLY A 677 -3.06 -9.02 4.97
C GLY A 677 -3.17 -9.81 6.28
N THR A 678 -4.21 -9.55 7.09
CA THR A 678 -4.39 -10.08 8.44
C THR A 678 -5.63 -10.95 8.62
N LYS A 679 -6.67 -10.79 7.77
CA LYS A 679 -7.97 -11.46 7.92
C LYS A 679 -8.67 -11.68 6.56
N LEU A 680 -9.62 -12.61 6.52
CA LEU A 680 -10.71 -12.61 5.55
C LEU A 680 -11.95 -12.00 6.20
N TYR A 681 -12.45 -10.90 5.64
CA TYR A 681 -13.74 -10.33 6.00
C TYR A 681 -14.83 -10.99 5.14
N VAL A 682 -15.89 -11.46 5.80
CA VAL A 682 -17.01 -12.19 5.20
C VAL A 682 -18.31 -11.52 5.60
N GLY A 683 -18.93 -10.84 4.64
CA GLY A 683 -20.24 -10.21 4.78
C GLY A 683 -21.37 -11.19 4.54
N MET A 684 -22.45 -11.04 5.32
CA MET A 684 -23.71 -11.73 5.08
C MET A 684 -24.88 -10.72 5.16
N PRO A 685 -25.00 -9.78 4.21
CA PRO A 685 -26.02 -8.72 4.25
C PRO A 685 -27.45 -9.24 4.17
N TYR A 686 -27.68 -10.44 3.61
CA TYR A 686 -29.00 -11.05 3.48
C TYR A 686 -29.45 -11.84 4.74
N GLY A 687 -28.62 -11.89 5.78
CA GLY A 687 -28.95 -12.49 7.08
C GLY A 687 -27.73 -13.15 7.74
N PRO A 688 -27.74 -13.39 9.06
CA PRO A 688 -28.94 -13.46 9.92
C PRO A 688 -29.36 -12.13 10.55
N GLY A 689 -30.64 -11.76 10.36
CA GLY A 689 -31.22 -10.52 10.89
C GLY A 689 -31.02 -9.37 9.90
N LEU A 690 -30.44 -8.26 10.36
CA LEU A 690 -30.16 -7.06 9.54
C LEU A 690 -28.83 -7.16 8.76
N GLY A 691 -28.21 -8.34 8.75
CA GLY A 691 -26.87 -8.59 8.24
C GLY A 691 -25.81 -8.75 9.34
N ALA A 692 -24.61 -9.17 8.94
CA ALA A 692 -23.43 -9.35 9.79
C ALA A 692 -22.14 -9.27 8.97
N LEU A 693 -21.02 -8.94 9.63
CA LEU A 693 -19.67 -9.07 9.07
C LEU A 693 -18.81 -9.92 10.02
N TYR A 694 -18.14 -10.93 9.46
CA TYR A 694 -17.28 -11.86 10.17
C TYR A 694 -15.83 -11.65 9.76
N ALA A 695 -14.94 -11.39 10.71
CA ALA A 695 -13.51 -11.20 10.42
C ALA A 695 -12.72 -12.44 10.85
N LEU A 696 -12.46 -13.31 9.88
CA LEU A 696 -11.81 -14.60 10.06
C LEU A 696 -10.28 -14.41 10.12
N PRO A 697 -9.60 -14.86 11.18
CA PRO A 697 -8.14 -14.91 11.21
C PRO A 697 -7.60 -15.75 10.05
N MET A 698 -6.43 -15.42 9.48
CA MET A 698 -5.87 -16.17 8.34
C MET A 698 -5.78 -17.69 8.58
N SER A 699 -5.55 -18.13 9.81
CA SER A 699 -5.51 -19.56 10.16
C SER A 699 -6.82 -20.32 9.93
N ASN A 700 -7.96 -19.63 9.95
CA ASN A 700 -9.27 -20.20 9.61
C ASN A 700 -9.45 -20.37 8.09
N THR A 701 -8.58 -19.75 7.27
CA THR A 701 -8.69 -19.69 5.80
C THR A 701 -7.62 -20.52 5.08
N ILE A 702 -6.95 -21.42 5.81
CA ILE A 702 -5.83 -22.25 5.32
C ILE A 702 -6.08 -23.70 5.75
N THR A 703 -5.90 -24.64 4.82
CA THR A 703 -6.00 -26.09 5.02
C THR A 703 -5.16 -26.55 6.21
N GLY A 704 -5.76 -27.24 7.18
CA GLY A 704 -5.08 -27.70 8.39
C GLY A 704 -4.64 -26.59 9.36
N GLY A 705 -5.04 -25.34 9.13
CA GLY A 705 -4.85 -24.25 10.07
C GLY A 705 -5.74 -24.39 11.31
N THR A 706 -5.28 -23.88 12.45
CA THR A 706 -6.07 -23.88 13.68
C THR A 706 -7.22 -22.89 13.57
N VAL A 707 -8.46 -23.37 13.70
CA VAL A 707 -9.64 -22.52 13.88
C VAL A 707 -9.45 -21.67 15.14
N ALA A 708 -9.38 -20.36 14.94
CA ALA A 708 -9.33 -19.35 15.99
C ALA A 708 -10.67 -18.62 16.11
N PRO A 709 -10.94 -17.94 17.25
CA PRO A 709 -12.15 -17.14 17.42
C PRO A 709 -12.26 -16.04 16.38
N VAL A 710 -13.47 -15.88 15.82
CA VAL A 710 -13.81 -14.87 14.81
C VAL A 710 -14.36 -13.61 15.49
N THR A 711 -13.95 -12.43 15.02
CA THR A 711 -14.59 -11.17 15.42
C THR A 711 -15.89 -10.99 14.63
N VAL A 712 -17.00 -10.76 15.33
CA VAL A 712 -18.32 -10.59 14.72
C VAL A 712 -18.79 -9.15 14.90
N TYR A 713 -19.01 -8.45 13.79
CA TYR A 713 -19.67 -7.16 13.76
C TYR A 713 -21.14 -7.40 13.42
N LYS A 714 -22.04 -6.85 14.25
CA LYS A 714 -23.49 -6.99 14.06
C LYS A 714 -24.22 -5.75 14.57
N PRO A 715 -25.27 -5.26 13.87
CA PRO A 715 -26.13 -4.19 14.38
C PRO A 715 -26.60 -4.46 15.81
N GLY A 716 -26.54 -3.44 16.66
CA GLY A 716 -26.89 -3.51 18.08
C GLY A 716 -25.78 -4.06 19.00
N THR A 717 -24.56 -4.30 18.50
CA THR A 717 -23.42 -4.81 19.29
C THR A 717 -22.16 -3.96 19.10
N GLY A 718 -21.27 -3.94 20.09
CA GLY A 718 -19.96 -3.25 19.96
C GLY A 718 -20.00 -1.74 19.75
N GLY A 719 -21.15 -1.09 19.96
CA GLY A 719 -21.37 0.33 19.63
C GLY A 719 -22.06 0.56 18.27
N LEU A 720 -22.22 -0.47 17.45
CA LEU A 720 -23.01 -0.40 16.20
C LEU A 720 -24.49 -0.15 16.52
N PRO A 721 -25.15 0.82 15.87
CA PRO A 721 -26.60 1.01 15.95
C PRO A 721 -27.38 -0.27 15.63
N ASN A 722 -28.55 -0.46 16.26
CA ASN A 722 -29.45 -1.59 15.97
C ASN A 722 -30.43 -1.25 14.83
N VAL A 723 -29.89 -0.79 13.71
CA VAL A 723 -30.62 -0.46 12.47
C VAL A 723 -29.78 -0.92 11.27
N GLY A 724 -30.44 -1.10 10.13
CA GLY A 724 -29.80 -1.51 8.89
C GLY A 724 -30.66 -2.44 8.05
N THR A 725 -30.25 -2.66 6.80
CA THR A 725 -31.01 -3.49 5.83
C THR A 725 -30.12 -4.54 5.17
N ARG A 726 -28.86 -4.18 4.88
CA ARG A 726 -27.84 -5.00 4.23
C ARG A 726 -26.48 -4.78 4.89
N PHE A 727 -26.43 -4.84 6.23
CA PHE A 727 -25.19 -4.61 6.96
C PHE A 727 -24.11 -5.64 6.59
N GLY A 728 -22.93 -5.16 6.19
CA GLY A 728 -21.83 -6.00 5.75
C GLY A 728 -21.81 -6.29 4.25
N ALA A 729 -22.49 -5.49 3.42
CA ALA A 729 -22.43 -5.62 1.96
C ALA A 729 -21.04 -5.31 1.38
N GLN A 730 -20.29 -4.41 2.00
CA GLN A 730 -18.87 -4.19 1.71
C GLN A 730 -18.10 -4.07 3.02
N ALA A 731 -16.81 -4.42 2.97
CA ALA A 731 -15.85 -4.18 4.03
C ALA A 731 -14.48 -3.82 3.44
N ARG A 732 -13.80 -2.83 4.00
CA ARG A 732 -12.45 -2.36 3.62
C ARG A 732 -11.66 -1.95 4.85
#